data_AF-A0A9E1WFI2-F1
#
_entry.id   AF-A0A9E1WFI2-F1
#
_cell.length_a   1.000
_cell.length_b   1.000
_cell.length_c   1.000
_cell.angle_alpha   90.00
_cell.angle_beta   90.00
_cell.angle_gamma   90.00
#
_symmetry.space_group_name_H-M   'P 1'
#
loop_
_entity.id
_entity.type
_entity.pdbx_description
1 polymer ?
#
loop_
_entity_poly.entity_id
_entity_poly.type
_entity_poly.pdbx_seq_one_letter_code
_entity_poly.pdbx_strand_id
1 'polypeptide(L)'
;MSGSLNLNPSVLGKDDIMIINVNALSGPFTEGDLDEAFALSRPEANLANMAFFESESINNRVPLSNLYPSRANITRSSFLNAHVEAVNSRGKKSDLEKVIFFLNGKKIKTDQTPPYSVDFTPPVFSDDNKTLFTDWVLSAQAVPLKGASFTLNEFGGIDHEVVFPVSELKIISGNLNSAGEIYEGQSIGLQVSVTGDSNILSTSRAQHFVVNGIPLASASASPTQNANGETLMVDFYATLIADFAKYAEPDGTIEITAFGELDVRNNYTPVYRSNSIKLKIAPPIPWIDSTSTAVSLFSDFSDDNLSSNQLQIFQNINKTSSSPIADWTEYLVALGDFQNRIDIHSAHHITMGAWHESFVDYKTETDSFVPSDSNSSILWLKSYINTLLTGSSYVSKFGQVSYLVGSPSMGSVYNFGLNRRIFAEQCLRNKFSYNPSFLQMNQASVKMLNFWSQFEPNYWELGSRVDADAPTDSPPRRDSLTGNNYGAGECAVDLIYRLAVEEKINGLPYISYTEDYRDSYYKIGAIMVSLWKEKAFPIDLSFIQSIQAKPIKSIIETILADRRYTSRFNLIWSEADEVENAPNWKSESWFGYFMDSHFPWVFHENLGWIYIAGVSPSQFWFYSEKLGWVWSGLTHYPFLYSNNEKGWIYFDKTRSAYYSYAINSWKSF
;
A
#
# COMPACT_ATOMS: atom_id res chain seq x y z
N MET A 1 8.72 -23.04 -10.57
CA MET A 1 8.20 -21.67 -10.82
C MET A 1 6.93 -21.81 -11.61
N SER A 2 6.00 -20.92 -11.39
CA SER A 2 4.80 -20.75 -12.21
C SER A 2 4.70 -19.28 -12.59
N GLY A 3 3.99 -18.97 -13.67
CA GLY A 3 3.75 -17.58 -14.04
C GLY A 3 2.46 -17.43 -14.82
N SER A 4 2.08 -16.19 -15.04
CA SER A 4 0.91 -15.79 -15.82
C SER A 4 1.32 -14.71 -16.82
N LEU A 5 0.81 -14.83 -18.05
CA LEU A 5 0.90 -13.82 -19.09
C LEU A 5 -0.49 -13.16 -19.18
N ASN A 6 -0.60 -11.91 -18.76
CA ASN A 6 -1.87 -11.21 -18.66
C ASN A 6 -2.00 -10.17 -19.78
N LEU A 7 -3.13 -10.17 -20.48
CA LEU A 7 -3.43 -9.20 -21.56
C LEU A 7 -4.20 -7.98 -21.05
N ASN A 8 -3.86 -6.83 -21.61
CA ASN A 8 -4.51 -5.55 -21.39
C ASN A 8 -4.95 -4.91 -22.73
N PRO A 9 -6.22 -4.50 -22.86
CA PRO A 9 -7.31 -4.81 -21.94
C PRO A 9 -7.59 -6.32 -21.91
N SER A 10 -8.24 -6.79 -20.85
CA SER A 10 -8.69 -8.18 -20.79
C SER A 10 -9.89 -8.38 -21.71
N VAL A 11 -9.63 -8.70 -22.97
CA VAL A 11 -10.66 -8.99 -23.97
C VAL A 11 -11.35 -10.33 -23.63
N LEU A 12 -12.63 -10.48 -23.98
CA LEU A 12 -13.46 -11.68 -23.71
C LEU A 12 -12.68 -13.02 -23.83
N GLY A 13 -12.61 -13.79 -22.73
CA GLY A 13 -12.08 -15.16 -22.72
C GLY A 13 -11.61 -15.79 -21.38
N LYS A 14 -11.99 -15.25 -20.20
CA LYS A 14 -11.75 -15.90 -18.89
C LYS A 14 -12.85 -16.92 -18.54
N ASP A 15 -13.03 -17.94 -19.38
CA ASP A 15 -13.71 -19.16 -18.95
C ASP A 15 -12.65 -20.17 -18.52
N ASP A 16 -12.58 -20.49 -17.23
CA ASP A 16 -11.78 -21.58 -16.69
C ASP A 16 -12.29 -22.90 -17.30
N ILE A 17 -11.68 -23.33 -18.40
CA ILE A 17 -11.87 -24.71 -18.87
C ILE A 17 -10.96 -25.56 -18.01
N MET A 18 -11.54 -26.25 -17.02
CA MET A 18 -10.89 -27.39 -16.37
C MET A 18 -10.45 -28.39 -17.44
N ILE A 19 -9.14 -28.56 -17.59
CA ILE A 19 -8.57 -29.55 -18.50
C ILE A 19 -8.87 -30.95 -17.94
N ILE A 20 -9.79 -31.66 -18.59
CA ILE A 20 -9.94 -33.12 -18.49
C ILE A 20 -9.15 -33.71 -19.66
N ASN A 21 -7.82 -33.58 -19.66
CA ASN A 21 -6.94 -34.39 -20.51
C ASN A 21 -5.51 -34.36 -19.96
N VAL A 22 -4.94 -35.55 -19.79
CA VAL A 22 -3.76 -35.85 -18.96
C VAL A 22 -2.42 -35.62 -19.72
N ASN A 23 -2.44 -35.03 -20.91
CA ASN A 23 -1.25 -34.94 -21.78
C ASN A 23 -0.79 -33.48 -21.93
N ALA A 24 0.49 -33.23 -21.69
CA ALA A 24 1.11 -31.91 -21.86
C ALA A 24 1.19 -31.51 -23.36
N LEU A 25 1.22 -30.20 -23.62
CA LEU A 25 1.23 -29.60 -24.95
C LEU A 25 2.66 -29.14 -25.30
N SER A 26 3.12 -29.42 -26.53
CA SER A 26 4.40 -28.93 -27.07
C SER A 26 4.17 -27.90 -28.18
N GLY A 27 4.90 -26.77 -28.11
CA GLY A 27 4.70 -25.58 -28.97
C GLY A 27 3.73 -24.54 -28.35
N PRO A 28 3.54 -23.36 -28.95
CA PRO A 28 4.17 -22.77 -30.15
C PRO A 28 5.70 -22.64 -30.05
N PHE A 29 6.38 -22.64 -31.20
CA PHE A 29 7.85 -22.58 -31.27
C PHE A 29 8.37 -21.14 -31.36
N THR A 30 9.35 -20.81 -30.54
CA THR A 30 10.06 -19.51 -30.60
C THR A 30 11.07 -19.49 -31.74
N GLU A 31 11.52 -18.31 -32.16
CA GLU A 31 12.58 -18.14 -33.17
C GLU A 31 13.84 -18.98 -32.85
N GLY A 32 14.21 -19.08 -31.58
CA GLY A 32 15.34 -19.92 -31.16
C GLY A 32 15.09 -21.41 -31.36
N ASP A 33 13.87 -21.88 -31.07
CA ASP A 33 13.48 -23.27 -31.31
C ASP A 33 13.48 -23.58 -32.82
N LEU A 34 13.03 -22.62 -33.63
CA LEU A 34 13.03 -22.72 -35.09
C LEU A 34 14.46 -22.74 -35.64
N ASP A 35 15.35 -21.87 -35.17
CA ASP A 35 16.75 -21.81 -35.59
C ASP A 35 17.53 -23.08 -35.23
N GLU A 36 17.34 -23.62 -34.02
CA GLU A 36 17.91 -24.90 -33.61
C GLU A 36 17.38 -26.03 -34.50
N ALA A 37 16.09 -26.03 -34.80
CA ALA A 37 15.48 -26.99 -35.69
C ALA A 37 16.02 -26.92 -37.12
N PHE A 38 16.17 -25.71 -37.68
CA PHE A 38 16.77 -25.48 -38.99
C PHE A 38 18.21 -26.02 -39.03
N ALA A 39 19.01 -25.72 -38.00
CA ALA A 39 20.39 -26.20 -37.90
C ALA A 39 20.48 -27.73 -37.83
N LEU A 40 19.50 -28.38 -37.19
CA LEU A 40 19.39 -29.83 -37.07
C LEU A 40 18.63 -30.49 -38.24
N SER A 41 18.23 -29.73 -39.27
CA SER A 41 17.38 -30.20 -40.38
C SER A 41 16.09 -30.88 -39.90
N ARG A 42 15.57 -30.46 -38.75
CA ARG A 42 14.30 -30.94 -38.20
C ARG A 42 13.15 -30.23 -38.91
N PRO A 43 11.98 -30.89 -39.06
CA PRO A 43 10.81 -30.30 -39.71
C PRO A 43 10.18 -29.11 -38.96
N GLU A 44 10.78 -28.63 -37.85
CA GLU A 44 10.20 -27.60 -36.97
C GLU A 44 10.35 -26.16 -37.52
N ALA A 45 11.21 -25.96 -38.50
CA ALA A 45 11.54 -24.72 -39.22
C ALA A 45 10.40 -23.77 -39.68
N ASN A 46 9.19 -24.27 -39.96
CA ASN A 46 8.08 -23.48 -40.56
C ASN A 46 6.88 -23.29 -39.61
N LEU A 47 7.08 -23.37 -38.28
CA LEU A 47 6.02 -23.75 -37.33
C LEU A 47 5.62 -22.73 -36.25
N ALA A 48 5.84 -21.44 -36.47
CA ALA A 48 5.66 -20.39 -35.46
C ALA A 48 4.34 -20.42 -34.61
N ASN A 49 3.21 -20.87 -35.18
CA ASN A 49 1.89 -20.88 -34.51
C ASN A 49 1.28 -22.28 -34.30
N MET A 50 2.05 -23.35 -34.53
CA MET A 50 1.54 -24.73 -34.43
C MET A 50 1.92 -25.38 -33.10
N ALA A 51 1.02 -26.23 -32.58
CA ALA A 51 1.22 -27.03 -31.39
C ALA A 51 0.72 -28.47 -31.60
N PHE A 52 1.15 -29.40 -30.75
CA PHE A 52 0.71 -30.80 -30.72
C PHE A 52 0.75 -31.33 -29.28
N PHE A 53 -0.04 -32.36 -28.99
CA PHE A 53 0.06 -33.03 -27.69
C PHE A 53 1.36 -33.83 -27.61
N GLU A 54 2.05 -33.83 -26.47
CA GLU A 54 3.29 -34.61 -26.26
C GLU A 54 3.11 -36.12 -26.51
N SER A 55 1.87 -36.62 -26.41
CA SER A 55 1.51 -38.00 -26.74
C SER A 55 1.44 -38.30 -28.24
N GLU A 56 1.48 -37.27 -29.10
CA GLU A 56 1.29 -37.36 -30.54
C GLU A 56 2.60 -37.08 -31.29
N SER A 57 2.67 -37.56 -32.53
CA SER A 57 3.77 -37.18 -33.42
C SER A 57 3.63 -35.70 -33.80
N ILE A 58 4.77 -34.99 -33.88
CA ILE A 58 4.84 -33.61 -34.40
C ILE A 58 4.25 -33.45 -35.82
N ASN A 59 4.11 -34.54 -36.57
CA ASN A 59 3.42 -34.52 -37.87
C ASN A 59 1.91 -34.25 -37.77
N ASN A 60 1.31 -34.45 -36.59
CA ASN A 60 -0.10 -34.18 -36.31
C ASN A 60 -0.35 -32.79 -35.73
N ARG A 61 0.68 -31.93 -35.73
CA ARG A 61 0.55 -30.54 -35.28
C ARG A 61 -0.57 -29.80 -36.00
N VAL A 62 -1.24 -28.95 -35.25
CA VAL A 62 -2.31 -28.09 -35.73
C VAL A 62 -2.08 -26.67 -35.20
N PRO A 63 -2.68 -25.64 -35.81
CA PRO A 63 -2.76 -24.32 -35.20
C PRO A 63 -3.23 -24.41 -33.74
N LEU A 64 -2.64 -23.62 -32.85
CA LEU A 64 -3.01 -23.62 -31.42
C LEU A 64 -4.52 -23.36 -31.21
N SER A 65 -5.11 -22.55 -32.10
CA SER A 65 -6.54 -22.24 -32.21
C SER A 65 -7.44 -23.47 -32.49
N ASN A 66 -6.89 -24.55 -33.04
CA ASN A 66 -7.62 -25.81 -33.26
C ASN A 66 -7.64 -26.70 -32.02
N LEU A 67 -6.67 -26.55 -31.12
CA LEU A 67 -6.58 -27.30 -29.87
C LEU A 67 -7.37 -26.63 -28.75
N TYR A 68 -7.43 -25.29 -28.79
CA TYR A 68 -8.13 -24.48 -27.81
C TYR A 68 -8.91 -23.35 -28.49
N PRO A 69 -10.16 -23.08 -28.06
CA PRO A 69 -10.92 -21.96 -28.60
C PRO A 69 -10.18 -20.64 -28.29
N SER A 70 -10.13 -19.74 -29.29
CA SER A 70 -9.49 -18.43 -29.17
C SER A 70 -10.01 -17.64 -27.96
N ARG A 71 -9.09 -17.12 -27.14
CA ARG A 71 -9.40 -16.46 -25.86
C ARG A 71 -9.31 -14.93 -25.90
N ALA A 72 -8.96 -14.36 -27.07
CA ALA A 72 -8.93 -12.91 -27.29
C ALA A 72 -9.13 -12.58 -28.77
N ASN A 73 -10.40 -12.55 -29.22
CA ASN A 73 -10.73 -12.19 -30.60
C ASN A 73 -10.73 -10.67 -30.76
N ILE A 74 -9.83 -10.16 -31.61
CA ILE A 74 -9.63 -8.73 -31.83
C ILE A 74 -9.69 -8.36 -33.31
N THR A 75 -10.03 -7.11 -33.60
CA THR A 75 -9.99 -6.66 -35.00
C THR A 75 -8.58 -6.45 -35.54
N ARG A 76 -8.44 -6.40 -36.86
CA ARG A 76 -7.17 -6.04 -37.48
C ARG A 76 -6.70 -4.67 -37.02
N SER A 77 -5.39 -4.53 -36.85
CA SER A 77 -4.72 -3.32 -36.34
C SER A 77 -5.01 -3.01 -34.86
N SER A 78 -5.71 -3.88 -34.12
CA SER A 78 -5.92 -3.69 -32.69
C SER A 78 -4.60 -3.69 -31.92
N PHE A 79 -4.53 -2.86 -30.88
CA PHE A 79 -3.36 -2.72 -30.01
C PHE A 79 -3.63 -3.41 -28.67
N LEU A 80 -2.67 -4.20 -28.21
CA LEU A 80 -2.72 -4.87 -26.91
C LEU A 80 -1.42 -4.62 -26.16
N ASN A 81 -1.49 -4.75 -24.84
CA ASN A 81 -0.33 -4.87 -23.97
C ASN A 81 -0.37 -6.23 -23.27
N ALA A 82 0.79 -6.80 -22.98
CA ALA A 82 0.90 -8.00 -22.17
C ALA A 82 1.90 -7.80 -21.03
N HIS A 83 1.61 -8.38 -19.88
CA HIS A 83 2.42 -8.31 -18.65
C HIS A 83 2.68 -9.70 -18.09
N VAL A 84 3.92 -9.94 -17.66
CA VAL A 84 4.35 -11.22 -17.08
C VAL A 84 4.54 -11.10 -15.58
N GLU A 85 3.88 -12.00 -14.86
CA GLU A 85 4.13 -12.25 -13.45
C GLU A 85 4.65 -13.66 -13.28
N ALA A 86 5.74 -13.81 -12.53
CA ALA A 86 6.32 -15.09 -12.20
C ALA A 86 6.44 -15.22 -10.69
N VAL A 87 6.11 -16.39 -10.17
CA VAL A 87 6.27 -16.75 -8.77
C VAL A 87 7.08 -18.04 -8.62
N ASN A 88 7.85 -18.10 -7.53
CA ASN A 88 8.59 -19.30 -7.18
C ASN A 88 7.66 -20.36 -6.55
N SER A 89 8.19 -21.54 -6.21
CA SER A 89 7.41 -22.64 -5.63
C SER A 89 6.82 -22.34 -4.24
N ARG A 90 7.20 -21.22 -3.61
CA ARG A 90 6.67 -20.73 -2.34
C ARG A 90 5.62 -19.62 -2.53
N GLY A 91 5.27 -19.29 -3.78
CA GLY A 91 4.30 -18.23 -4.10
C GLY A 91 4.86 -16.81 -4.06
N LYS A 92 6.17 -16.63 -3.84
CA LYS A 92 6.82 -15.31 -3.84
C LYS A 92 7.18 -14.86 -5.24
N LYS A 93 7.24 -13.54 -5.49
CA LYS A 93 7.64 -12.98 -6.79
C LYS A 93 9.04 -13.50 -7.17
N SER A 94 9.16 -14.06 -8.37
CA SER A 94 10.38 -14.74 -8.80
C SER A 94 11.38 -13.79 -9.44
N ASP A 95 12.64 -13.95 -9.07
CA ASP A 95 13.78 -13.27 -9.68
C ASP A 95 14.05 -13.80 -11.11
N LEU A 96 13.57 -13.05 -12.10
CA LEU A 96 13.88 -13.32 -13.52
C LEU A 96 15.10 -12.50 -13.94
N GLU A 97 15.97 -13.11 -14.73
CA GLU A 97 17.04 -12.37 -15.42
C GLU A 97 16.44 -11.48 -16.51
N LYS A 98 15.49 -12.03 -17.27
CA LYS A 98 14.81 -11.37 -18.38
C LYS A 98 13.56 -12.13 -18.81
N VAL A 99 12.70 -11.44 -19.55
CA VAL A 99 11.59 -12.02 -20.32
C VAL A 99 11.79 -11.70 -21.79
N ILE A 100 11.66 -12.70 -22.65
CA ILE A 100 11.73 -12.53 -24.11
C ILE A 100 10.34 -12.76 -24.68
N PHE A 101 9.81 -11.75 -25.35
CA PHE A 101 8.50 -11.80 -25.98
C PHE A 101 8.63 -12.11 -27.47
N PHE A 102 7.80 -13.04 -27.94
CA PHE A 102 7.69 -13.46 -29.33
C PHE A 102 6.23 -13.32 -29.78
N LEU A 103 6.00 -12.76 -30.96
CA LEU A 103 4.69 -12.68 -31.59
C LEU A 103 4.72 -13.48 -32.88
N ASN A 104 3.84 -14.48 -32.95
CA ASN A 104 3.84 -15.48 -34.01
C ASN A 104 5.25 -16.03 -34.26
N GLY A 105 5.89 -16.52 -33.19
CA GLY A 105 7.26 -17.07 -33.22
C GLY A 105 8.40 -16.07 -33.39
N LYS A 106 8.13 -14.83 -33.82
CA LYS A 106 9.16 -13.79 -34.06
C LYS A 106 9.44 -12.96 -32.83
N LYS A 107 10.71 -12.77 -32.46
CA LYS A 107 11.08 -11.96 -31.30
C LYS A 107 10.67 -10.48 -31.48
N ILE A 108 9.94 -9.92 -30.50
CA ILE A 108 9.49 -8.52 -30.51
C ILE A 108 10.12 -7.65 -29.42
N LYS A 109 10.45 -8.21 -28.24
CA LYS A 109 11.09 -7.48 -27.13
C LYS A 109 11.90 -8.43 -26.25
N THR A 110 13.03 -7.96 -25.71
CA THR A 110 13.65 -8.54 -24.52
C THR A 110 13.58 -7.51 -23.42
N ASP A 111 12.93 -7.87 -22.32
CA ASP A 111 12.76 -7.03 -21.15
C ASP A 111 13.60 -7.57 -20.00
N GLN A 112 14.46 -6.72 -19.43
CA GLN A 112 15.42 -7.10 -18.38
C GLN A 112 15.06 -6.48 -17.03
N THR A 113 14.08 -5.57 -17.01
CA THR A 113 13.73 -4.78 -15.84
C THR A 113 12.25 -4.99 -15.52
N PRO A 114 11.92 -5.48 -14.31
CA PRO A 114 10.52 -5.56 -13.91
C PRO A 114 9.93 -4.14 -13.73
N PRO A 115 8.62 -3.95 -13.96
CA PRO A 115 7.66 -4.96 -14.42
C PRO A 115 7.79 -5.30 -15.92
N TYR A 116 7.78 -6.62 -16.23
CA TYR A 116 8.05 -7.11 -17.58
C TYR A 116 6.80 -7.04 -18.45
N SER A 117 6.82 -6.20 -19.49
CA SER A 117 5.67 -6.03 -20.35
C SER A 117 6.02 -5.75 -21.81
N VAL A 118 5.05 -5.89 -22.71
CA VAL A 118 5.21 -5.56 -24.12
C VAL A 118 3.92 -5.03 -24.73
N ASP A 119 4.04 -3.94 -25.48
CA ASP A 119 2.98 -3.46 -26.37
C ASP A 119 3.15 -4.15 -27.73
N PHE A 120 2.04 -4.65 -28.31
CA PHE A 120 2.07 -5.31 -29.61
C PHE A 120 0.78 -5.10 -30.41
N THR A 121 0.90 -5.29 -31.72
CA THR A 121 -0.20 -5.33 -32.68
C THR A 121 -0.08 -6.62 -33.46
N PRO A 122 -1.06 -7.53 -33.39
CA PRO A 122 -1.01 -8.76 -34.20
C PRO A 122 -0.88 -8.46 -35.70
N PRO A 123 0.10 -9.08 -36.38
CA PRO A 123 0.32 -8.84 -37.80
C PRO A 123 -0.82 -9.42 -38.63
N VAL A 124 -1.21 -8.72 -39.70
CA VAL A 124 -2.27 -9.16 -40.61
C VAL A 124 -1.76 -10.19 -41.63
N PHE A 125 -0.49 -10.08 -42.02
CA PHE A 125 0.14 -10.95 -43.01
C PHE A 125 1.42 -11.57 -42.47
N SER A 126 1.81 -12.71 -43.03
CA SER A 126 3.15 -13.28 -42.88
C SER A 126 4.21 -12.32 -43.42
N ASP A 127 5.46 -12.50 -42.97
CA ASP A 127 6.61 -11.65 -43.37
C ASP A 127 6.85 -11.65 -44.90
N ASP A 128 6.40 -12.69 -45.62
CA ASP A 128 6.47 -12.77 -47.08
C ASP A 128 5.25 -12.13 -47.80
N ASN A 129 4.33 -11.53 -47.06
CA ASN A 129 3.07 -10.93 -47.52
C ASN A 129 2.14 -11.86 -48.31
N LYS A 130 2.29 -13.19 -48.19
CA LYS A 130 1.46 -14.15 -48.94
C LYS A 130 0.35 -14.77 -48.12
N THR A 131 0.56 -14.95 -46.83
CA THR A 131 -0.38 -15.64 -45.95
C THR A 131 -1.08 -14.63 -45.08
N LEU A 132 -2.41 -14.65 -45.10
CA LEU A 132 -3.24 -13.85 -44.22
C LEU A 132 -3.38 -14.58 -42.89
N PHE A 133 -3.00 -13.92 -41.79
CA PHE A 133 -3.22 -14.47 -40.46
C PHE A 133 -4.67 -14.27 -40.02
N THR A 134 -5.25 -15.33 -39.48
CA THR A 134 -6.58 -15.33 -38.84
C THR A 134 -6.49 -15.52 -37.32
N ASP A 135 -5.30 -15.85 -36.84
CA ASP A 135 -4.96 -16.01 -35.43
C ASP A 135 -3.61 -15.38 -35.11
N TRP A 136 -3.38 -15.20 -33.82
CA TRP A 136 -2.12 -14.70 -33.29
C TRP A 136 -1.76 -15.43 -32.01
N VAL A 137 -0.46 -15.54 -31.77
CA VAL A 137 0.12 -16.21 -30.61
C VAL A 137 1.23 -15.34 -30.04
N LEU A 138 1.07 -14.93 -28.79
CA LEU A 138 2.09 -14.24 -28.01
C LEU A 138 2.73 -15.24 -27.05
N SER A 139 4.03 -15.43 -27.17
CA SER A 139 4.82 -16.27 -26.29
C SER A 139 5.77 -15.42 -25.47
N ALA A 140 5.81 -15.62 -24.16
CA ALA A 140 6.76 -14.99 -23.25
C ALA A 140 7.66 -16.07 -22.63
N GLN A 141 8.93 -16.07 -23.01
CA GLN A 141 9.94 -16.93 -22.41
C GLN A 141 10.54 -16.23 -21.19
N ALA A 142 10.19 -16.72 -20.01
CA ALA A 142 10.73 -16.26 -18.74
C ALA A 142 12.03 -17.02 -18.43
N VAL A 143 13.14 -16.27 -18.29
CA VAL A 143 14.46 -16.82 -18.00
C VAL A 143 14.81 -16.51 -16.55
N PRO A 144 14.79 -17.51 -15.64
CA PRO A 144 15.24 -17.31 -14.28
C PRO A 144 16.76 -17.23 -14.19
N LEU A 145 17.29 -16.65 -13.11
CA LEU A 145 18.74 -16.63 -12.85
C LEU A 145 19.34 -18.02 -12.67
N LYS A 146 18.56 -18.94 -12.10
CA LYS A 146 18.93 -20.34 -11.87
C LYS A 146 17.75 -21.24 -12.22
N GLY A 147 18.04 -22.29 -12.98
CA GLY A 147 17.05 -23.28 -13.41
C GLY A 147 16.71 -23.16 -14.89
N ALA A 148 15.73 -23.94 -15.32
CA ALA A 148 15.27 -23.95 -16.70
C ALA A 148 14.31 -22.77 -16.96
N SER A 149 14.38 -22.19 -18.15
CA SER A 149 13.38 -21.24 -18.64
C SER A 149 12.03 -21.92 -18.80
N PHE A 150 10.96 -21.14 -18.70
CA PHE A 150 9.61 -21.60 -19.02
C PHE A 150 8.92 -20.60 -19.94
N THR A 151 7.96 -21.08 -20.73
CA THR A 151 7.23 -20.28 -21.71
C THR A 151 5.77 -20.16 -21.29
N LEU A 152 5.26 -18.94 -21.37
CA LEU A 152 3.85 -18.61 -21.19
C LEU A 152 3.27 -18.20 -22.53
N ASN A 153 2.03 -18.57 -22.83
CA ASN A 153 1.42 -18.32 -24.13
C ASN A 153 0.03 -17.73 -23.97
N GLU A 154 -0.27 -16.73 -24.79
CA GLU A 154 -1.58 -16.16 -25.00
C GLU A 154 -1.90 -16.19 -26.50
N PHE A 155 -3.16 -16.37 -26.86
CA PHE A 155 -3.55 -16.51 -28.26
C PHE A 155 -4.99 -16.06 -28.50
N GLY A 156 -5.26 -15.64 -29.73
CA GLY A 156 -6.53 -15.07 -30.10
C GLY A 156 -6.79 -15.08 -31.60
N GLY A 157 -8.03 -14.79 -32.00
CA GLY A 157 -8.39 -14.57 -33.39
C GLY A 157 -8.11 -13.13 -33.82
N ILE A 158 -7.80 -12.95 -35.10
CA ILE A 158 -7.73 -11.63 -35.75
C ILE A 158 -8.55 -11.64 -37.04
N ASP A 159 -9.56 -10.78 -37.11
CA ASP A 159 -10.40 -10.63 -38.30
C ASP A 159 -11.08 -9.25 -38.35
N HIS A 160 -11.72 -8.90 -39.47
CA HIS A 160 -12.41 -7.63 -39.71
C HIS A 160 -11.51 -6.39 -39.67
N GLU A 161 -11.83 -5.40 -40.51
CA GLU A 161 -11.18 -4.09 -40.51
C GLU A 161 -12.10 -3.05 -39.86
N VAL A 162 -11.53 -2.26 -38.95
CA VAL A 162 -12.23 -1.19 -38.24
C VAL A 162 -11.38 0.07 -38.31
N VAL A 163 -12.05 1.21 -38.53
CA VAL A 163 -11.42 2.53 -38.45
C VAL A 163 -11.40 2.94 -36.98
N PHE A 164 -10.22 3.26 -36.46
CA PHE A 164 -10.07 3.70 -35.08
C PHE A 164 -10.19 5.23 -34.95
N PRO A 165 -10.76 5.71 -33.84
CA PRO A 165 -10.76 7.13 -33.52
C PRO A 165 -9.35 7.58 -33.09
N VAL A 166 -9.14 8.90 -33.03
CA VAL A 166 -7.93 9.50 -32.44
C VAL A 166 -8.11 9.56 -30.94
N SER A 167 -7.16 9.00 -30.19
CA SER A 167 -7.16 8.97 -28.72
C SER A 167 -5.96 9.74 -28.19
N GLU A 168 -6.21 10.77 -27.37
CA GLU A 168 -5.19 11.62 -26.78
C GLU A 168 -5.23 11.54 -25.24
N LEU A 169 -4.17 11.00 -24.64
CA LEU A 169 -3.94 10.92 -23.19
C LEU A 169 -3.19 12.16 -22.69
N LYS A 170 -3.70 12.78 -21.62
CA LYS A 170 -3.14 13.97 -20.96
C LYS A 170 -3.19 13.86 -19.44
N ILE A 171 -2.26 14.56 -18.79
CA ILE A 171 -2.33 14.85 -17.35
C ILE A 171 -3.18 16.09 -17.16
N ILE A 172 -4.21 15.99 -16.33
CA ILE A 172 -5.16 17.08 -16.05
C ILE A 172 -5.02 17.64 -14.63
N SER A 173 -4.41 16.88 -13.71
CA SER A 173 -4.14 17.32 -12.35
C SER A 173 -2.94 16.60 -11.74
N GLY A 174 -2.34 17.22 -10.73
CA GLY A 174 -1.11 16.75 -10.08
C GLY A 174 0.12 17.54 -10.53
N ASN A 175 0.81 18.20 -9.59
CA ASN A 175 2.01 18.96 -9.90
C ASN A 175 3.20 18.04 -10.08
N LEU A 176 3.84 18.12 -11.24
CA LEU A 176 5.17 17.54 -11.44
C LEU A 176 6.22 18.45 -10.78
N ASN A 177 7.28 17.87 -10.23
CA ASN A 177 8.41 18.68 -9.77
C ASN A 177 9.15 19.31 -10.98
N SER A 178 10.13 20.18 -10.73
CA SER A 178 10.91 20.84 -11.80
C SER A 178 11.70 19.88 -12.71
N ALA A 179 11.88 18.62 -12.28
CA ALA A 179 12.51 17.55 -13.04
C ALA A 179 11.50 16.60 -13.73
N GLY A 180 10.19 16.86 -13.62
CA GLY A 180 9.14 16.01 -14.18
C GLY A 180 8.83 14.76 -13.35
N GLU A 181 9.29 14.70 -12.09
CA GLU A 181 9.10 13.56 -11.20
C GLU A 181 7.88 13.76 -10.28
N ILE A 182 7.32 12.63 -9.87
CA ILE A 182 6.23 12.50 -8.90
C ILE A 182 6.71 11.69 -7.70
N TYR A 183 6.08 11.86 -6.53
CA TYR A 183 6.47 11.17 -5.31
C TYR A 183 5.51 10.03 -4.96
N GLU A 184 6.00 9.07 -4.17
CA GLU A 184 5.20 7.96 -3.62
C GLU A 184 3.87 8.46 -3.02
N GLY A 185 2.75 7.82 -3.35
CA GLY A 185 1.42 8.19 -2.86
C GLY A 185 0.83 9.48 -3.46
N GLN A 186 1.53 10.17 -4.36
CA GLN A 186 0.99 11.34 -5.04
C GLN A 186 -0.11 10.95 -6.03
N SER A 187 -1.24 11.68 -6.01
CA SER A 187 -2.32 11.51 -6.99
C SER A 187 -2.11 12.37 -8.24
N ILE A 188 -2.18 11.72 -9.40
CA ILE A 188 -2.11 12.34 -10.73
C ILE A 188 -3.40 12.03 -11.48
N GLY A 189 -4.13 13.07 -11.91
CA GLY A 189 -5.34 12.93 -12.70
C GLY A 189 -5.01 12.77 -14.18
N LEU A 190 -5.60 11.77 -14.81
CA LEU A 190 -5.44 11.42 -16.20
C LEU A 190 -6.75 11.61 -16.94
N GLN A 191 -6.68 12.13 -18.17
CA GLN A 191 -7.80 12.21 -19.10
C GLN A 191 -7.40 11.62 -20.44
N VAL A 192 -8.27 10.80 -21.02
CA VAL A 192 -8.19 10.41 -22.42
C VAL A 192 -9.36 11.07 -23.15
N SER A 193 -9.04 11.88 -24.16
CA SER A 193 -10.02 12.47 -25.06
C SER A 193 -10.02 11.74 -26.39
N VAL A 194 -11.16 11.19 -26.78
CA VAL A 194 -11.33 10.42 -28.01
C VAL A 194 -12.15 11.24 -29.01
N THR A 195 -11.61 11.44 -30.21
CA THR A 195 -12.19 12.27 -31.27
C THR A 195 -12.20 11.52 -32.61
N GLY A 196 -13.13 11.86 -33.50
CA GLY A 196 -13.29 11.17 -34.79
C GLY A 196 -14.71 11.28 -35.33
N ASP A 197 -15.09 10.34 -36.19
CA ASP A 197 -16.44 10.23 -36.72
C ASP A 197 -17.46 9.91 -35.61
N SER A 198 -18.57 10.64 -35.55
CA SER A 198 -19.59 10.48 -34.50
C SER A 198 -20.15 9.06 -34.41
N ASN A 199 -20.23 8.31 -35.53
CA ASN A 199 -20.73 6.94 -35.53
C ASN A 199 -19.74 5.95 -34.90
N ILE A 200 -18.44 6.26 -34.94
CA ILE A 200 -17.41 5.47 -34.28
C ILE A 200 -17.39 5.83 -32.79
N LEU A 201 -17.44 7.13 -32.47
CA LEU A 201 -17.42 7.61 -31.09
C LEU A 201 -18.59 7.06 -30.26
N SER A 202 -19.77 6.91 -30.86
CA SER A 202 -20.93 6.30 -30.18
C SER A 202 -20.75 4.82 -29.83
N THR A 203 -19.75 4.15 -30.40
CA THR A 203 -19.43 2.73 -30.09
C THR A 203 -18.34 2.58 -29.04
N SER A 204 -17.81 3.68 -28.48
CA SER A 204 -16.76 3.63 -27.47
C SER A 204 -17.33 3.15 -26.13
N ARG A 205 -16.82 2.03 -25.61
CA ARG A 205 -17.36 1.36 -24.42
C ARG A 205 -16.59 1.71 -23.15
N ALA A 206 -15.29 1.48 -23.17
CA ALA A 206 -14.41 1.61 -22.02
C ALA A 206 -13.00 1.98 -22.43
N GLN A 207 -12.28 2.64 -21.52
CA GLN A 207 -10.86 2.93 -21.66
C GLN A 207 -10.09 2.32 -20.49
N HIS A 208 -9.08 1.51 -20.80
CA HIS A 208 -8.26 0.78 -19.85
C HIS A 208 -6.89 1.44 -19.76
N PHE A 209 -6.59 1.99 -18.59
CA PHE A 209 -5.32 2.64 -18.28
C PHE A 209 -4.34 1.59 -17.76
N VAL A 210 -3.12 1.63 -18.29
CA VAL A 210 -2.05 0.67 -18.02
C VAL A 210 -0.77 1.44 -17.74
N VAL A 211 0.01 1.01 -16.74
CA VAL A 211 1.30 1.61 -16.37
C VAL A 211 2.37 0.53 -16.37
N ASN A 212 3.35 0.64 -17.27
CA ASN A 212 4.38 -0.39 -17.53
C ASN A 212 3.80 -1.82 -17.63
N GLY A 213 2.62 -1.95 -18.26
CA GLY A 213 1.91 -3.21 -18.44
C GLY A 213 1.01 -3.65 -17.27
N ILE A 214 1.05 -2.97 -16.13
CA ILE A 214 0.16 -3.29 -15.00
C ILE A 214 -1.14 -2.49 -15.14
N PRO A 215 -2.33 -3.14 -15.03
CA PRO A 215 -3.60 -2.43 -15.01
C PRO A 215 -3.65 -1.36 -13.91
N LEU A 216 -4.08 -0.15 -14.28
CA LEU A 216 -4.37 0.93 -13.35
C LEU A 216 -5.86 1.02 -13.06
N ALA A 217 -6.67 1.28 -14.09
CA ALA A 217 -8.10 1.50 -13.97
C ALA A 217 -8.82 1.29 -15.31
N SER A 218 -10.11 0.96 -15.25
CA SER A 218 -10.99 0.95 -16.41
C SER A 218 -12.05 2.04 -16.22
N ALA A 219 -12.11 2.99 -17.15
CA ALA A 219 -13.00 4.13 -17.08
C ALA A 219 -14.18 3.97 -18.05
N SER A 220 -15.36 4.42 -17.61
CA SER A 220 -16.55 4.50 -18.45
C SER A 220 -16.56 5.75 -19.31
N ALA A 221 -17.23 5.67 -20.46
CA ALA A 221 -17.36 6.76 -21.42
C ALA A 221 -18.12 7.97 -20.84
N SER A 222 -17.57 9.17 -21.00
CA SER A 222 -18.23 10.45 -20.74
C SER A 222 -18.38 11.24 -22.06
N PRO A 223 -19.44 10.99 -22.84
CA PRO A 223 -19.62 11.61 -24.16
C PRO A 223 -20.05 13.08 -24.05
N THR A 224 -19.47 13.92 -24.91
CA THR A 224 -19.95 15.28 -25.16
C THR A 224 -20.73 15.32 -26.47
N GLN A 225 -22.01 15.70 -26.40
CA GLN A 225 -22.91 15.75 -27.54
C GLN A 225 -23.26 17.18 -27.95
N ASN A 226 -23.50 17.39 -29.24
CA ASN A 226 -24.06 18.65 -29.72
C ASN A 226 -25.59 18.69 -29.58
N ALA A 227 -26.21 19.82 -29.94
CA ALA A 227 -27.67 20.00 -29.88
C ALA A 227 -28.48 19.01 -30.76
N ASN A 228 -27.82 18.36 -31.73
CA ASN A 228 -28.43 17.38 -32.63
C ASN A 228 -28.27 15.93 -32.12
N GLY A 229 -27.61 15.72 -30.97
CA GLY A 229 -27.34 14.40 -30.41
C GLY A 229 -26.12 13.69 -31.00
N GLU A 230 -25.33 14.35 -31.85
CA GLU A 230 -24.09 13.78 -32.38
C GLU A 230 -22.99 13.86 -31.33
N THR A 231 -22.21 12.79 -31.21
CA THR A 231 -21.10 12.71 -30.25
C THR A 231 -19.87 13.38 -30.87
N LEU A 232 -19.42 14.48 -30.27
CA LEU A 232 -18.25 15.24 -30.73
C LEU A 232 -16.94 14.67 -30.17
N MET A 233 -17.00 14.18 -28.94
CA MET A 233 -15.86 13.68 -28.18
C MET A 233 -16.36 12.71 -27.10
N VAL A 234 -15.51 11.76 -26.71
CA VAL A 234 -15.72 10.92 -25.54
C VAL A 234 -14.52 11.06 -24.63
N ASP A 235 -14.75 11.50 -23.39
CA ASP A 235 -13.71 11.62 -22.37
C ASP A 235 -13.75 10.44 -21.40
N PHE A 236 -12.57 10.08 -20.90
CA PHE A 236 -12.37 9.07 -19.87
C PHE A 236 -11.40 9.59 -18.83
N TYR A 237 -11.68 9.32 -17.56
CA TYR A 237 -10.89 9.83 -16.44
C TYR A 237 -10.38 8.69 -15.56
N ALA A 238 -9.13 8.82 -15.13
CA ALA A 238 -8.51 7.92 -14.16
C ALA A 238 -7.63 8.71 -13.20
N THR A 239 -7.35 8.14 -12.02
CA THR A 239 -6.37 8.69 -11.08
C THR A 239 -5.26 7.68 -10.89
N LEU A 240 -4.03 8.09 -11.19
CA LEU A 240 -2.82 7.35 -10.83
C LEU A 240 -2.44 7.75 -9.40
N ILE A 241 -2.40 6.78 -8.49
CA ILE A 241 -1.71 6.91 -7.22
C ILE A 241 -0.31 6.33 -7.43
N ALA A 242 0.71 7.16 -7.29
CA ALA A 242 2.09 6.76 -7.50
C ALA A 242 2.49 5.65 -6.53
N ASP A 243 2.97 4.53 -7.06
CA ASP A 243 3.46 3.37 -6.30
C ASP A 243 4.72 2.86 -6.99
N PHE A 244 5.87 3.14 -6.39
CA PHE A 244 7.18 2.79 -6.95
C PHE A 244 7.34 1.27 -7.05
N ALA A 245 6.96 0.53 -6.00
CA ALA A 245 7.17 -0.92 -5.94
C ALA A 245 6.33 -1.67 -6.98
N LYS A 246 5.13 -1.16 -7.25
CA LYS A 246 4.20 -1.74 -8.21
C LYS A 246 4.54 -1.35 -9.64
N TYR A 247 4.59 -0.05 -9.93
CA TYR A 247 4.57 0.45 -11.31
C TYR A 247 5.95 0.79 -11.89
N ALA A 248 6.89 1.21 -11.06
CA ALA A 248 8.15 1.79 -11.54
C ALA A 248 9.16 0.73 -11.98
N GLU A 249 9.89 1.05 -13.04
CA GLU A 249 11.17 0.40 -13.33
C GLU A 249 12.20 0.73 -12.23
N PRO A 250 13.33 0.01 -12.15
CA PRO A 250 14.34 0.22 -11.11
C PRO A 250 14.92 1.63 -11.00
N ASP A 251 14.86 2.41 -12.08
CA ASP A 251 15.29 3.81 -12.14
C ASP A 251 14.18 4.82 -11.77
N GLY A 252 12.96 4.33 -11.49
CA GLY A 252 11.77 5.11 -11.21
C GLY A 252 10.86 5.38 -12.42
N THR A 253 11.26 4.99 -13.63
CA THR A 253 10.52 5.34 -14.85
C THR A 253 9.19 4.60 -14.93
N ILE A 254 8.14 5.31 -15.31
CA ILE A 254 6.82 4.77 -15.65
C ILE A 254 6.36 5.26 -17.02
N GLU A 255 5.72 4.39 -17.77
CA GLU A 255 5.04 4.69 -19.03
C GLU A 255 3.56 4.36 -18.90
N ILE A 256 2.72 5.38 -19.05
CA ILE A 256 1.27 5.31 -18.96
C ILE A 256 0.71 5.28 -20.37
N THR A 257 -0.09 4.27 -20.67
CA THR A 257 -0.78 4.10 -21.95
C THR A 257 -2.22 3.71 -21.69
N ALA A 258 -3.15 4.17 -22.53
CA ALA A 258 -4.55 3.80 -22.43
C ALA A 258 -5.01 3.04 -23.68
N PHE A 259 -5.79 1.99 -23.48
CA PHE A 259 -6.37 1.14 -24.51
C PHE A 259 -7.88 1.26 -24.49
N GLY A 260 -8.49 1.62 -25.62
CA GLY A 260 -9.93 1.84 -25.72
C GLY A 260 -10.62 0.71 -26.46
N GLU A 261 -11.77 0.28 -25.94
CA GLU A 261 -12.62 -0.74 -26.55
C GLU A 261 -13.79 -0.10 -27.31
N LEU A 262 -14.02 -0.56 -28.54
CA LEU A 262 -15.24 -0.28 -29.29
C LEU A 262 -16.24 -1.45 -29.20
N ASP A 263 -17.45 -1.25 -29.72
CA ASP A 263 -18.45 -2.31 -29.80
C ASP A 263 -17.94 -3.56 -30.53
N VAL A 264 -18.25 -4.71 -29.93
CA VAL A 264 -17.85 -6.03 -30.44
C VAL A 264 -18.55 -6.28 -31.78
N ARG A 265 -17.76 -6.60 -32.81
CA ARG A 265 -18.27 -6.97 -34.14
C ARG A 265 -18.04 -8.45 -34.39
N ASN A 266 -19.12 -9.23 -34.53
CA ASN A 266 -19.04 -10.67 -34.82
C ASN A 266 -18.10 -11.43 -33.87
N ASN A 267 -18.18 -11.13 -32.57
CA ASN A 267 -17.30 -11.71 -31.54
C ASN A 267 -15.83 -11.24 -31.57
N TYR A 268 -15.49 -10.21 -32.35
CA TYR A 268 -14.18 -9.55 -32.36
C TYR A 268 -14.26 -8.15 -31.74
N THR A 269 -13.37 -7.86 -30.79
CA THR A 269 -13.33 -6.59 -30.08
C THR A 269 -12.30 -5.65 -30.72
N PRO A 270 -12.71 -4.47 -31.23
CA PRO A 270 -11.76 -3.49 -31.73
C PRO A 270 -11.09 -2.74 -30.57
N VAL A 271 -9.76 -2.73 -30.54
CA VAL A 271 -8.98 -2.11 -29.46
C VAL A 271 -8.01 -1.08 -30.03
N TYR A 272 -8.21 0.20 -29.71
CA TYR A 272 -7.32 1.29 -30.12
C TYR A 272 -6.42 1.73 -28.96
N ARG A 273 -5.34 2.45 -29.26
CA ARG A 273 -4.38 2.94 -28.26
C ARG A 273 -4.30 4.47 -28.28
N SER A 274 -4.08 5.07 -27.11
CA SER A 274 -3.66 6.46 -26.98
C SER A 274 -2.17 6.65 -27.32
N ASN A 275 -1.70 7.91 -27.28
CA ASN A 275 -0.29 8.20 -27.00
C ASN A 275 0.11 7.74 -25.59
N SER A 276 1.42 7.66 -25.35
CA SER A 276 1.97 7.30 -24.04
C SER A 276 2.53 8.52 -23.32
N ILE A 277 2.46 8.54 -21.99
CA ILE A 277 3.05 9.56 -21.12
C ILE A 277 4.13 8.90 -20.27
N LYS A 278 5.35 9.45 -20.31
CA LYS A 278 6.46 9.01 -19.47
C LYS A 278 6.62 9.95 -18.28
N LEU A 279 6.63 9.37 -17.09
CA LEU A 279 6.91 10.05 -15.82
C LEU A 279 7.98 9.27 -15.06
N LYS A 280 8.44 9.85 -13.95
CA LYS A 280 9.37 9.19 -13.05
C LYS A 280 8.86 9.30 -11.61
N ILE A 281 8.72 8.16 -10.95
CA ILE A 281 8.42 8.08 -9.51
C ILE A 281 9.74 8.17 -8.75
N ALA A 282 9.88 9.16 -7.88
CA ALA A 282 11.04 9.28 -7.01
C ALA A 282 11.08 8.07 -6.05
N PRO A 283 12.23 7.37 -5.92
CA PRO A 283 12.34 6.21 -5.05
C PRO A 283 12.03 6.56 -3.59
N PRO A 284 11.25 5.75 -2.85
CA PRO A 284 10.96 6.00 -1.44
C PRO A 284 12.14 5.67 -0.53
N ILE A 285 13.13 6.57 -0.48
CA ILE A 285 14.36 6.47 0.34
C ILE A 285 14.37 7.51 1.48
N PRO A 286 13.46 7.44 2.47
CA PRO A 286 13.33 8.45 3.52
C PRO A 286 14.57 8.55 4.44
N TRP A 287 15.47 7.57 4.44
CA TRP A 287 16.72 7.67 5.21
C TRP A 287 17.81 8.48 4.50
N ILE A 288 17.59 8.91 3.25
CA ILE A 288 18.55 9.69 2.44
C ILE A 288 17.92 10.99 1.93
N ASP A 289 16.68 10.94 1.44
CA ASP A 289 15.98 12.09 0.87
C ASP A 289 14.93 12.66 1.83
N SER A 290 15.11 13.94 2.18
CA SER A 290 14.17 14.69 3.00
C SER A 290 12.80 14.83 2.35
N THR A 291 12.72 14.92 1.01
CA THR A 291 11.43 15.04 0.33
C THR A 291 10.66 13.73 0.39
N SER A 292 11.33 12.61 0.11
CA SER A 292 10.81 11.26 0.37
C SER A 292 10.33 11.09 1.82
N THR A 293 11.11 11.57 2.79
CA THR A 293 10.71 11.58 4.21
C THR A 293 9.40 12.34 4.40
N ALA A 294 9.31 13.59 3.93
CA ALA A 294 8.14 14.43 4.11
C ALA A 294 6.87 13.85 3.47
N VAL A 295 7.00 13.25 2.29
CA VAL A 295 5.91 12.58 1.58
C VAL A 295 5.43 11.36 2.37
N SER A 296 6.36 10.51 2.83
CA SER A 296 6.00 9.34 3.64
C SER A 296 5.34 9.73 4.96
N LEU A 297 5.81 10.79 5.62
CA LEU A 297 5.21 11.34 6.83
C LEU A 297 3.76 11.79 6.61
N PHE A 298 3.49 12.44 5.48
CA PHE A 298 2.12 12.82 5.12
C PHE A 298 1.22 11.59 5.03
N SER A 299 1.64 10.59 4.26
CA SER A 299 0.90 9.32 4.10
C SER A 299 0.79 8.52 5.41
N ASP A 300 1.69 8.73 6.37
CA ASP A 300 1.66 8.02 7.65
C ASP A 300 0.68 8.62 8.66
N PHE A 301 0.49 9.94 8.59
CA PHE A 301 -0.37 10.69 9.51
C PHE A 301 -1.75 10.97 8.95
N SER A 302 -1.90 11.04 7.63
CA SER A 302 -3.16 11.25 6.91
C SER A 302 -3.60 9.96 6.20
N ASP A 303 -4.91 9.75 6.14
CA ASP A 303 -5.51 8.72 5.27
C ASP A 303 -5.80 9.27 3.85
N ASP A 304 -5.41 10.52 3.55
CA ASP A 304 -5.57 11.16 2.25
C ASP A 304 -4.33 10.98 1.34
N ASN A 305 -4.55 11.14 0.04
CA ASN A 305 -3.46 11.22 -0.93
C ASN A 305 -2.79 12.59 -0.94
N LEU A 306 -1.49 12.62 -1.20
CA LEU A 306 -0.72 13.86 -1.23
C LEU A 306 -1.16 14.74 -2.41
N SER A 307 -1.71 15.91 -2.08
CA SER A 307 -2.09 16.92 -3.07
C SER A 307 -0.98 17.94 -3.34
N SER A 308 -1.08 18.61 -4.50
CA SER A 308 -0.21 19.73 -4.89
C SER A 308 -0.10 20.83 -3.83
N ASN A 309 -1.17 21.11 -3.09
CA ASN A 309 -1.19 22.13 -2.04
C ASN A 309 -0.31 21.71 -0.85
N GLN A 310 -0.43 20.46 -0.40
CA GLN A 310 0.37 19.95 0.72
C GLN A 310 1.86 19.94 0.38
N LEU A 311 2.21 19.58 -0.86
CA LEU A 311 3.59 19.64 -1.32
C LEU A 311 4.14 21.08 -1.32
N GLN A 312 3.33 22.08 -1.70
CA GLN A 312 3.73 23.50 -1.63
C GLN A 312 3.95 23.96 -0.19
N ILE A 313 3.13 23.52 0.76
CA ILE A 313 3.32 23.82 2.19
C ILE A 313 4.66 23.27 2.65
N PHE A 314 4.95 21.99 2.37
CA PHE A 314 6.24 21.41 2.72
C PHE A 314 7.41 22.14 2.06
N GLN A 315 7.31 22.49 0.77
CA GLN A 315 8.37 23.24 0.07
C GLN A 315 8.64 24.62 0.70
N ASN A 316 7.61 25.28 1.24
CA ASN A 316 7.77 26.55 1.95
C ASN A 316 8.44 26.36 3.32
N ILE A 317 8.07 25.31 4.05
CA ILE A 317 8.74 24.92 5.30
C ILE A 317 10.21 24.60 5.02
N ASN A 318 10.50 23.85 3.95
CA ASN A 318 11.86 23.45 3.57
C ASN A 318 12.76 24.65 3.23
N LYS A 319 12.19 25.76 2.78
CA LYS A 319 12.94 27.00 2.50
C LYS A 319 13.18 27.87 3.73
N THR A 320 12.31 27.80 4.73
CA THR A 320 12.28 28.75 5.84
C THR A 320 12.73 28.15 7.17
N SER A 321 12.62 26.84 7.33
CA SER A 321 12.92 26.13 8.58
C SER A 321 14.38 25.68 8.66
N SER A 322 14.92 25.70 9.88
CA SER A 322 16.21 25.07 10.22
C SER A 322 16.11 23.55 10.42
N SER A 323 14.90 23.01 10.50
CA SER A 323 14.62 21.58 10.62
C SER A 323 13.29 21.23 9.93
N PRO A 324 13.29 21.23 8.59
CA PRO A 324 12.06 21.10 7.81
C PRO A 324 11.20 19.89 8.15
N ILE A 325 11.82 18.73 8.41
CA ILE A 325 11.10 17.49 8.70
C ILE A 325 10.36 17.56 10.03
N ALA A 326 11.02 18.04 11.09
CA ALA A 326 10.37 18.16 12.40
C ALA A 326 9.23 19.16 12.37
N ASP A 327 9.42 20.32 11.74
CA ASP A 327 8.38 21.35 11.63
C ASP A 327 7.21 20.88 10.75
N TRP A 328 7.50 20.11 9.69
CA TRP A 328 6.48 19.45 8.88
C TRP A 328 5.69 18.42 9.68
N THR A 329 6.35 17.56 10.45
CA THR A 329 5.67 16.60 11.33
C THR A 329 4.83 17.31 12.38
N GLU A 330 5.31 18.40 12.97
CA GLU A 330 4.56 19.19 13.94
C GLU A 330 3.29 19.81 13.32
N TYR A 331 3.39 20.31 12.08
CA TYR A 331 2.24 20.75 11.30
C TYR A 331 1.23 19.62 11.08
N LEU A 332 1.68 18.42 10.68
CA LEU A 332 0.81 17.27 10.42
C LEU A 332 0.12 16.75 11.68
N VAL A 333 0.86 16.69 12.80
CA VAL A 333 0.33 16.25 14.10
C VAL A 333 -0.72 17.21 14.64
N ALA A 334 -0.68 18.49 14.24
CA ALA A 334 -1.68 19.49 14.61
C ALA A 334 -3.00 19.37 13.81
N LEU A 335 -3.05 18.57 12.74
CA LEU A 335 -4.26 18.39 11.94
C LEU A 335 -5.31 17.56 12.69
N GLY A 336 -6.59 17.82 12.40
CA GLY A 336 -7.74 17.21 13.09
C GLY A 336 -7.73 15.68 13.06
N ASP A 337 -7.39 15.08 11.92
CA ASP A 337 -7.35 13.62 11.77
C ASP A 337 -6.34 12.98 12.73
N PHE A 338 -5.19 13.62 12.90
CA PHE A 338 -4.18 13.13 13.83
C PHE A 338 -4.62 13.31 15.29
N GLN A 339 -5.32 14.40 15.61
CA GLN A 339 -5.90 14.60 16.96
C GLN A 339 -6.88 13.47 17.32
N ASN A 340 -7.70 13.01 16.38
CA ASN A 340 -8.59 11.86 16.59
C ASN A 340 -7.82 10.57 16.91
N ARG A 341 -6.62 10.37 16.33
CA ARG A 341 -5.74 9.22 16.63
C ARG A 341 -5.21 9.26 18.06
N ILE A 342 -4.90 10.45 18.59
CA ILE A 342 -4.53 10.61 20.01
C ILE A 342 -5.71 10.24 20.90
N ASP A 343 -6.90 10.71 20.54
CA ASP A 343 -8.11 10.53 21.33
C ASP A 343 -8.55 9.07 21.39
N ILE A 344 -8.51 8.32 20.28
CA ILE A 344 -8.86 6.89 20.30
C ILE A 344 -7.89 6.07 21.16
N HIS A 345 -6.57 6.34 21.07
CA HIS A 345 -5.58 5.67 21.91
C HIS A 345 -5.77 5.98 23.40
N SER A 346 -6.00 7.26 23.71
CA SER A 346 -6.20 7.68 25.10
C SER A 346 -7.47 7.07 25.70
N ALA A 347 -8.59 7.09 24.97
CA ALA A 347 -9.84 6.48 25.40
C ALA A 347 -9.71 4.97 25.59
N HIS A 348 -9.06 4.27 24.65
CA HIS A 348 -8.78 2.84 24.76
C HIS A 348 -7.95 2.54 26.02
N HIS A 349 -6.83 3.24 26.21
CA HIS A 349 -5.92 3.01 27.34
C HIS A 349 -6.56 3.35 28.69
N ILE A 350 -7.32 4.43 28.80
CA ILE A 350 -8.04 4.79 30.03
C ILE A 350 -9.11 3.75 30.37
N THR A 351 -9.82 3.24 29.37
CA THR A 351 -10.91 2.26 29.57
C THR A 351 -10.38 0.87 29.90
N MET A 352 -9.42 0.39 29.10
CA MET A 352 -8.91 -0.98 29.14
C MET A 352 -7.70 -1.16 30.07
N GLY A 353 -6.99 -0.08 30.40
CA GLY A 353 -5.74 -0.12 31.18
C GLY A 353 -4.56 -0.70 30.43
N ALA A 354 -4.62 -0.77 29.10
CA ALA A 354 -3.57 -1.22 28.20
C ALA A 354 -3.73 -0.53 26.84
N TRP A 355 -2.66 -0.45 26.05
CA TRP A 355 -2.75 -0.07 24.64
C TRP A 355 -3.40 -1.20 23.82
N HIS A 356 -3.79 -0.89 22.58
CA HIS A 356 -4.22 -1.91 21.61
C HIS A 356 -3.20 -3.05 21.52
N GLU A 357 -3.67 -4.30 21.32
CA GLU A 357 -2.79 -5.47 21.28
C GLU A 357 -1.99 -5.54 19.97
N SER A 358 -2.60 -5.14 18.86
CA SER A 358 -1.99 -5.11 17.54
C SER A 358 -2.38 -3.88 16.73
N PHE A 359 -1.64 -3.63 15.65
CA PHE A 359 -1.99 -2.59 14.67
C PHE A 359 -3.31 -2.88 13.97
N VAL A 360 -3.66 -4.16 13.77
CA VAL A 360 -4.91 -4.57 13.12
C VAL A 360 -6.11 -4.21 13.99
N ASP A 361 -6.03 -4.44 15.30
CA ASP A 361 -7.09 -4.06 16.25
C ASP A 361 -7.27 -2.54 16.28
N TYR A 362 -6.15 -1.81 16.38
CA TYR A 362 -6.14 -0.35 16.31
C TYR A 362 -6.81 0.17 15.03
N LYS A 363 -6.40 -0.36 13.87
CA LYS A 363 -6.91 0.11 12.57
C LYS A 363 -8.39 -0.23 12.41
N THR A 364 -8.80 -1.43 12.81
CA THR A 364 -10.20 -1.87 12.75
C THR A 364 -11.12 -0.98 13.59
N GLU A 365 -10.71 -0.65 14.82
CA GLU A 365 -11.47 0.28 15.67
C GLU A 365 -11.46 1.70 15.12
N THR A 366 -10.32 2.16 14.61
CA THR A 366 -10.20 3.49 13.99
C THR A 366 -11.16 3.61 12.81
N ASP A 367 -11.16 2.66 11.88
CA ASP A 367 -12.01 2.68 10.69
C ASP A 367 -13.51 2.53 11.01
N SER A 368 -13.83 1.90 12.14
CA SER A 368 -15.21 1.71 12.57
C SER A 368 -15.80 2.93 13.28
N PHE A 369 -14.99 3.71 13.98
CA PHE A 369 -15.46 4.76 14.89
C PHE A 369 -14.99 6.16 14.53
N VAL A 370 -13.79 6.33 13.97
CA VAL A 370 -13.26 7.64 13.63
C VAL A 370 -13.93 8.12 12.35
N PRO A 371 -14.64 9.26 12.39
CA PRO A 371 -15.33 9.80 11.23
C PRO A 371 -14.34 10.36 10.20
N SER A 372 -14.70 10.26 8.93
CA SER A 372 -13.89 10.72 7.81
C SER A 372 -14.00 12.22 7.51
N ASP A 373 -14.82 12.97 8.26
CA ASP A 373 -15.07 14.39 8.04
C ASP A 373 -14.57 15.30 9.17
N SER A 374 -14.05 16.47 8.78
CA SER A 374 -13.48 17.47 9.68
C SER A 374 -14.51 18.19 10.57
N ASN A 375 -15.80 17.96 10.34
CA ASN A 375 -16.92 18.52 11.13
C ASN A 375 -17.50 17.53 12.15
N SER A 376 -16.78 16.45 12.38
CA SER A 376 -17.23 15.36 13.22
C SER A 376 -17.51 15.79 14.65
N SER A 377 -18.75 15.54 15.09
CA SER A 377 -19.15 15.79 16.47
C SER A 377 -18.36 14.93 17.45
N ILE A 378 -18.16 15.45 18.67
CA ILE A 378 -17.70 14.73 19.88
C ILE A 378 -18.34 13.36 20.13
N LEU A 379 -19.49 13.07 19.49
CA LEU A 379 -20.30 11.88 19.72
C LEU A 379 -19.59 10.59 19.34
N TRP A 380 -18.69 10.61 18.35
CA TRP A 380 -18.00 9.40 17.90
C TRP A 380 -17.14 8.80 19.01
N LEU A 381 -16.37 9.64 19.71
CA LEU A 381 -15.46 9.20 20.78
C LEU A 381 -16.25 8.67 21.97
N LYS A 382 -17.36 9.34 22.32
CA LYS A 382 -18.28 8.87 23.37
C LYS A 382 -18.96 7.55 23.00
N SER A 383 -19.33 7.36 21.73
CA SER A 383 -19.87 6.08 21.22
C SER A 383 -18.82 4.96 21.31
N TYR A 384 -17.58 5.25 20.94
CA TYR A 384 -16.46 4.32 21.05
C TYR A 384 -16.21 3.90 22.53
N ILE A 385 -16.13 4.87 23.44
CA ILE A 385 -15.99 4.61 24.89
C ILE A 385 -17.14 3.73 25.40
N ASN A 386 -18.38 4.01 25.00
CA ASN A 386 -19.52 3.17 25.36
C ASN A 386 -19.37 1.73 24.83
N THR A 387 -18.93 1.56 23.59
CA THR A 387 -18.67 0.22 23.02
C THR A 387 -17.60 -0.53 23.83
N LEU A 388 -16.51 0.14 24.21
CA LEU A 388 -15.50 -0.48 25.07
C LEU A 388 -16.07 -0.90 26.42
N LEU A 389 -16.77 0.01 27.13
CA LEU A 389 -17.32 -0.24 28.47
C LEU A 389 -18.41 -1.33 28.50
N THR A 390 -19.13 -1.51 27.39
CA THR A 390 -20.17 -2.55 27.26
C THR A 390 -19.65 -3.85 26.63
N GLY A 391 -18.42 -3.82 26.09
CA GLY A 391 -17.77 -4.94 25.44
C GLY A 391 -17.42 -6.08 26.39
N SER A 392 -17.43 -7.31 25.86
CA SER A 392 -17.12 -8.53 26.63
C SER A 392 -15.73 -8.49 27.25
N SER A 393 -14.74 -7.90 26.59
CA SER A 393 -13.36 -7.76 27.09
C SER A 393 -13.28 -6.86 28.33
N TYR A 394 -14.04 -5.76 28.35
CA TYR A 394 -14.11 -4.91 29.55
C TYR A 394 -14.86 -5.63 30.67
N VAL A 395 -16.03 -6.20 30.37
CA VAL A 395 -16.87 -6.88 31.36
C VAL A 395 -16.18 -8.08 31.98
N SER A 396 -15.37 -8.83 31.22
CA SER A 396 -14.59 -9.95 31.75
C SER A 396 -13.46 -9.48 32.68
N LYS A 397 -12.86 -8.32 32.40
CA LYS A 397 -11.72 -7.78 33.15
C LYS A 397 -12.14 -7.03 34.42
N PHE A 398 -13.21 -6.24 34.34
CA PHE A 398 -13.60 -5.28 35.39
C PHE A 398 -15.04 -5.47 35.90
N GLY A 399 -15.81 -6.38 35.29
CA GLY A 399 -17.25 -6.49 35.51
C GLY A 399 -18.05 -5.42 34.76
N GLN A 400 -19.37 -5.46 34.90
CA GLN A 400 -20.22 -4.40 34.34
C GLN A 400 -19.95 -3.08 35.05
N VAL A 401 -20.02 -1.97 34.31
CA VAL A 401 -19.95 -0.63 34.89
C VAL A 401 -21.00 -0.53 36.00
N SER A 402 -20.56 -0.14 37.19
CA SER A 402 -21.44 0.03 38.34
C SER A 402 -22.48 1.12 38.07
N TYR A 403 -23.61 1.07 38.77
CA TYR A 403 -24.60 2.15 38.69
C TYR A 403 -24.03 3.41 39.33
N LEU A 404 -23.85 4.48 38.53
CA LEU A 404 -23.22 5.73 38.98
C LEU A 404 -24.24 6.78 39.43
N VAL A 405 -25.47 6.67 38.92
CA VAL A 405 -26.65 7.44 39.32
C VAL A 405 -27.89 6.53 39.24
N GLY A 406 -28.83 6.75 40.14
CA GLY A 406 -30.09 6.01 40.24
C GLY A 406 -31.16 6.79 40.98
N SER A 407 -32.37 6.24 41.03
CA SER A 407 -33.49 6.79 41.79
C SER A 407 -33.21 6.83 43.30
N PRO A 408 -33.90 7.71 44.06
CA PRO A 408 -33.73 7.82 45.51
C PRO A 408 -33.98 6.50 46.24
N SER A 409 -34.99 5.74 45.80
CA SER A 409 -35.33 4.42 46.33
C SER A 409 -34.18 3.42 46.22
N MET A 410 -33.44 3.45 45.12
CA MET A 410 -32.28 2.58 44.90
C MET A 410 -31.02 3.04 45.64
N GLY A 411 -30.98 4.27 46.16
CA GLY A 411 -29.86 4.80 46.95
C GLY A 411 -29.68 4.13 48.32
N SER A 412 -30.70 3.41 48.80
CA SER A 412 -30.62 2.55 49.98
C SER A 412 -29.92 1.21 49.72
N VAL A 413 -29.89 0.77 48.45
CA VAL A 413 -29.30 -0.49 48.00
C VAL A 413 -27.90 -0.28 47.43
N TYR A 414 -27.73 0.79 46.64
CA TYR A 414 -26.47 1.13 45.97
C TYR A 414 -25.91 2.43 46.50
N ASN A 415 -24.61 2.43 46.84
CA ASN A 415 -23.90 3.65 47.19
C ASN A 415 -23.33 4.29 45.91
N PHE A 416 -24.15 5.09 45.22
CA PHE A 416 -23.78 5.75 43.96
C PHE A 416 -22.50 6.61 44.10
N GLY A 417 -22.35 7.33 45.21
CA GLY A 417 -21.12 8.08 45.50
C GLY A 417 -19.88 7.20 45.64
N LEU A 418 -19.98 6.02 46.24
CA LEU A 418 -18.89 5.05 46.31
C LEU A 418 -18.61 4.44 44.93
N ASN A 419 -19.64 4.05 44.18
CA ASN A 419 -19.51 3.50 42.83
C ASN A 419 -18.78 4.47 41.90
N ARG A 420 -19.13 5.76 41.94
CA ARG A 420 -18.43 6.84 41.22
C ARG A 420 -16.96 6.93 41.60
N ARG A 421 -16.62 6.85 42.89
CA ARG A 421 -15.21 6.88 43.33
C ARG A 421 -14.41 5.65 42.89
N ILE A 422 -15.00 4.45 42.95
CA ILE A 422 -14.36 3.21 42.50
C ILE A 422 -14.12 3.25 40.98
N PHE A 423 -15.12 3.69 40.20
CA PHE A 423 -14.95 3.84 38.76
C PHE A 423 -13.88 4.89 38.42
N ALA A 424 -13.88 6.03 39.12
CA ALA A 424 -12.83 7.04 38.95
C ALA A 424 -11.44 6.51 39.34
N GLU A 425 -11.34 5.71 40.41
CA GLU A 425 -10.08 5.07 40.81
C GLU A 425 -9.51 4.23 39.67
N GLN A 426 -10.35 3.40 39.06
CA GLN A 426 -9.95 2.54 37.95
C GLN A 426 -9.47 3.35 36.74
N CYS A 427 -10.24 4.35 36.29
CA CYS A 427 -9.85 5.18 35.15
C CYS A 427 -8.53 5.92 35.39
N LEU A 428 -8.33 6.47 36.58
CA LEU A 428 -7.10 7.19 36.95
C LEU A 428 -5.90 6.23 37.07
N ARG A 429 -6.10 5.05 37.65
CA ARG A 429 -5.08 4.00 37.74
C ARG A 429 -4.66 3.51 36.36
N ASN A 430 -5.62 3.26 35.48
CA ASN A 430 -5.37 2.86 34.10
C ASN A 430 -4.57 3.95 33.36
N LYS A 431 -4.98 5.22 33.50
CA LYS A 431 -4.33 6.33 32.82
C LYS A 431 -2.89 6.57 33.28
N PHE A 432 -2.67 6.63 34.59
CA PHE A 432 -1.43 7.15 35.16
C PHE A 432 -0.50 6.09 35.76
N SER A 433 -0.95 4.84 35.82
CA SER A 433 -0.19 3.73 36.43
C SER A 433 0.19 3.94 37.91
N TYR A 434 -0.48 4.86 38.63
CA TYR A 434 -0.33 5.07 40.07
C TYR A 434 -1.69 5.00 40.80
N ASN A 435 -1.65 4.85 42.13
CA ASN A 435 -2.86 4.87 42.98
C ASN A 435 -3.34 6.32 43.19
N PRO A 436 -4.53 6.71 42.71
CA PRO A 436 -5.03 8.07 42.90
C PRO A 436 -5.35 8.36 44.37
N SER A 437 -5.19 9.62 44.76
CA SER A 437 -5.56 10.10 46.09
C SER A 437 -7.08 10.14 46.26
N PHE A 438 -7.54 10.08 47.52
CA PHE A 438 -8.97 10.28 47.84
C PHE A 438 -9.52 11.60 47.30
N LEU A 439 -8.69 12.65 47.32
CA LEU A 439 -9.06 13.96 46.79
C LEU A 439 -9.36 13.91 45.28
N GLN A 440 -8.54 13.23 44.48
CA GLN A 440 -8.77 13.05 43.04
C GLN A 440 -10.03 12.22 42.77
N MET A 441 -10.21 11.09 43.48
CA MET A 441 -11.39 10.25 43.35
C MET A 441 -12.68 10.99 43.71
N ASN A 442 -12.65 11.78 44.79
CA ASN A 442 -13.80 12.56 45.23
C ASN A 442 -14.12 13.70 44.26
N GLN A 443 -13.11 14.39 43.71
CA GLN A 443 -13.31 15.39 42.65
C GLN A 443 -14.00 14.78 41.43
N ALA A 444 -13.51 13.64 40.93
CA ALA A 444 -14.13 12.93 39.81
C ALA A 444 -15.59 12.56 40.10
N SER A 445 -15.88 12.04 41.30
CA SER A 445 -17.24 11.71 41.72
C SER A 445 -18.17 12.93 41.72
N VAL A 446 -17.72 14.07 42.25
CA VAL A 446 -18.52 15.31 42.27
C VAL A 446 -18.71 15.86 40.86
N LYS A 447 -17.69 15.76 39.99
CA LYS A 447 -17.78 16.20 38.60
C LYS A 447 -18.78 15.38 37.78
N MET A 448 -18.80 14.05 37.95
CA MET A 448 -19.82 13.20 37.34
C MET A 448 -21.24 13.55 37.82
N LEU A 449 -21.41 13.81 39.12
CA LEU A 449 -22.69 14.23 39.68
C LEU A 449 -23.15 15.60 39.13
N ASN A 450 -22.25 16.57 39.03
CA ASN A 450 -22.53 17.88 38.44
C ASN A 450 -22.77 17.83 36.92
N PHE A 451 -22.17 16.86 36.22
CA PHE A 451 -22.48 16.60 34.82
C PHE A 451 -23.92 16.07 34.70
N TRP A 452 -24.30 15.10 35.54
CA TRP A 452 -25.68 14.58 35.57
C TRP A 452 -26.72 15.67 35.87
N SER A 453 -26.38 16.64 36.72
CA SER A 453 -27.30 17.75 37.05
C SER A 453 -27.68 18.62 35.84
N GLN A 454 -26.97 18.51 34.72
CA GLN A 454 -27.35 19.20 33.47
C GLN A 454 -28.56 18.55 32.80
N PHE A 455 -28.72 17.23 32.98
CA PHE A 455 -29.87 16.46 32.50
C PHE A 455 -31.01 16.46 33.51
N GLU A 456 -30.68 16.37 34.82
CA GLU A 456 -31.65 16.39 35.91
C GLU A 456 -31.23 17.40 37.00
N PRO A 457 -31.57 18.70 36.87
CA PRO A 457 -31.16 19.74 37.82
C PRO A 457 -31.65 19.52 39.26
N ASN A 458 -32.76 18.80 39.43
CA ASN A 458 -33.35 18.48 40.73
C ASN A 458 -32.98 17.07 41.23
N TYR A 459 -31.85 16.52 40.78
CA TYR A 459 -31.41 15.19 41.18
C TYR A 459 -31.20 15.11 42.70
N TRP A 460 -31.75 14.07 43.34
CA TRP A 460 -31.88 13.99 44.79
C TRP A 460 -30.55 14.02 45.57
N GLU A 461 -29.45 13.53 44.98
CA GLU A 461 -28.12 13.60 45.62
C GLU A 461 -27.58 15.05 45.74
N LEU A 462 -28.23 16.03 45.11
CA LEU A 462 -27.89 17.46 45.19
C LEU A 462 -28.64 18.22 46.30
N GLY A 463 -29.41 17.51 47.13
CA GLY A 463 -30.17 18.12 48.23
C GLY A 463 -31.59 18.56 47.86
N SER A 464 -32.09 18.15 46.70
CA SER A 464 -33.49 18.34 46.29
C SER A 464 -34.45 17.50 47.14
N ARG A 465 -35.70 17.96 47.29
CA ARG A 465 -36.74 17.24 48.05
C ARG A 465 -37.05 15.89 47.36
N VAL A 466 -36.94 14.81 48.11
CA VAL A 466 -37.26 13.46 47.63
C VAL A 466 -38.75 13.22 47.76
N ASP A 467 -39.44 12.96 46.64
CA ASP A 467 -40.82 12.49 46.67
C ASP A 467 -40.86 11.03 47.14
N ALA A 468 -41.68 10.74 48.15
CA ALA A 468 -41.77 9.40 48.74
C ALA A 468 -42.28 8.33 47.76
N ASP A 469 -42.96 8.76 46.69
CA ASP A 469 -43.54 7.91 45.64
C ASP A 469 -42.75 7.99 44.31
N ALA A 470 -41.49 8.44 44.35
CA ALA A 470 -40.66 8.55 43.15
C ALA A 470 -40.49 7.19 42.45
N PRO A 471 -40.62 7.12 41.10
CA PRO A 471 -40.47 5.86 40.36
C PRO A 471 -39.14 5.15 40.66
N THR A 472 -39.20 3.83 40.78
CA THR A 472 -38.00 2.98 40.87
C THR A 472 -37.41 2.77 39.49
N ASP A 473 -36.13 3.09 39.31
CA ASP A 473 -35.43 2.78 38.06
C ASP A 473 -35.23 1.25 37.94
N SER A 474 -35.59 0.67 36.79
CA SER A 474 -35.35 -0.74 36.47
C SER A 474 -34.83 -0.85 35.03
N PRO A 475 -33.52 -1.12 34.82
CA PRO A 475 -32.47 -1.34 35.83
C PRO A 475 -32.16 -0.06 36.64
N PRO A 476 -31.43 -0.15 37.79
CA PRO A 476 -31.10 0.99 38.67
C PRO A 476 -30.20 2.07 38.07
N ARG A 477 -30.03 2.07 36.74
CA ARG A 477 -29.17 2.94 35.95
C ARG A 477 -29.99 4.08 35.38
N ARG A 478 -29.93 5.26 35.99
CA ARG A 478 -30.72 6.42 35.54
C ARG A 478 -30.12 7.14 34.34
N ASP A 479 -28.80 7.07 34.21
CA ASP A 479 -28.04 7.66 33.11
C ASP A 479 -28.10 6.87 31.80
N SER A 480 -29.05 5.91 31.69
CA SER A 480 -29.36 5.19 30.45
C SER A 480 -30.87 5.14 30.11
N LEU A 481 -31.74 5.77 30.92
CA LEU A 481 -33.19 5.65 30.77
C LEU A 481 -33.79 6.95 30.22
N THR A 482 -34.15 6.91 28.94
CA THR A 482 -34.82 7.95 28.10
C THR A 482 -34.06 9.27 27.86
N GLY A 483 -33.74 9.52 26.58
CA GLY A 483 -33.09 10.75 26.11
C GLY A 483 -31.56 10.67 26.00
N ASN A 484 -30.96 9.58 26.50
CA ASN A 484 -29.52 9.33 26.54
C ASN A 484 -29.12 8.13 25.68
N ASN A 485 -27.90 8.15 25.13
CA ASN A 485 -27.49 7.26 24.04
C ASN A 485 -26.58 6.08 24.44
N TYR A 486 -26.11 6.02 25.71
CA TYR A 486 -25.03 5.10 26.10
C TYR A 486 -25.45 4.05 27.14
N GLY A 487 -25.32 2.76 26.79
CA GLY A 487 -25.63 1.62 27.66
C GLY A 487 -24.73 1.49 28.89
N ALA A 488 -23.49 2.02 28.84
CA ALA A 488 -22.60 2.11 29.98
C ALA A 488 -22.93 3.27 30.95
N GLY A 489 -23.86 4.16 30.57
CA GLY A 489 -24.26 5.36 31.30
C GLY A 489 -23.48 6.62 30.92
N GLU A 490 -24.19 7.74 30.76
CA GLU A 490 -23.61 9.06 30.39
C GLU A 490 -22.47 9.50 31.32
N CYS A 491 -22.57 9.26 32.63
CA CYS A 491 -21.55 9.68 33.59
C CYS A 491 -20.21 8.96 33.37
N ALA A 492 -20.27 7.66 33.09
CA ALA A 492 -19.08 6.84 32.87
C ALA A 492 -18.36 7.25 31.59
N VAL A 493 -19.14 7.42 30.52
CA VAL A 493 -18.66 7.83 29.20
C VAL A 493 -18.06 9.24 29.24
N ASP A 494 -18.73 10.20 29.89
CA ASP A 494 -18.22 11.57 29.98
C ASP A 494 -16.92 11.66 30.80
N LEU A 495 -16.78 10.91 31.89
CA LEU A 495 -15.54 10.91 32.66
C LEU A 495 -14.34 10.48 31.81
N ILE A 496 -14.46 9.35 31.10
CA ILE A 496 -13.37 8.84 30.25
C ILE A 496 -13.10 9.82 29.12
N TYR A 497 -14.14 10.38 28.50
CA TYR A 497 -14.00 11.42 27.47
C TYR A 497 -13.20 12.62 27.96
N ARG A 498 -13.53 13.17 29.13
CA ARG A 498 -12.84 14.31 29.74
C ARG A 498 -11.39 14.00 30.07
N LEU A 499 -11.12 12.77 30.52
CA LEU A 499 -9.77 12.31 30.77
C LEU A 499 -9.00 12.06 29.47
N ALA A 500 -9.63 11.65 28.38
CA ALA A 500 -9.00 11.40 27.09
C ALA A 500 -8.55 12.70 26.43
N VAL A 501 -9.46 13.67 26.28
CA VAL A 501 -9.23 14.93 25.54
C VAL A 501 -8.48 15.98 26.37
N GLU A 502 -8.50 15.88 27.71
CA GLU A 502 -7.76 16.77 28.62
C GLU A 502 -8.03 18.29 28.41
N GLU A 503 -9.25 18.64 28.00
CA GLU A 503 -9.66 20.04 27.87
C GLU A 503 -9.55 20.78 29.22
N LYS A 504 -8.77 21.86 29.24
CA LYS A 504 -8.57 22.68 30.45
C LYS A 504 -9.78 23.55 30.73
N ILE A 505 -10.22 23.58 31.99
CA ILE A 505 -11.29 24.47 32.47
C ILE A 505 -10.63 25.63 33.21
N ASN A 506 -10.73 26.84 32.67
CA ASN A 506 -10.06 28.04 33.21
C ASN A 506 -8.54 27.83 33.42
N GLY A 507 -7.88 27.11 32.50
CA GLY A 507 -6.45 26.81 32.56
C GLY A 507 -6.05 25.70 33.54
N LEU A 508 -7.00 25.07 34.23
CA LEU A 508 -6.76 23.96 35.16
C LEU A 508 -7.19 22.61 34.55
N PRO A 509 -6.54 21.50 34.94
CA PRO A 509 -6.97 20.17 34.54
C PRO A 509 -8.35 19.84 35.10
N TYR A 510 -9.08 18.96 34.41
CA TYR A 510 -10.44 18.55 34.80
C TYR A 510 -10.51 17.99 36.23
N ILE A 511 -9.49 17.22 36.62
CA ILE A 511 -9.22 16.78 37.99
C ILE A 511 -7.92 17.44 38.42
N SER A 512 -7.90 18.10 39.58
CA SER A 512 -6.68 18.75 40.07
C SER A 512 -5.63 17.73 40.49
N TYR A 513 -4.34 18.12 40.44
CA TYR A 513 -3.19 17.27 40.78
C TYR A 513 -3.00 16.08 39.84
N THR A 514 -3.40 16.21 38.57
CA THR A 514 -3.07 15.25 37.50
C THR A 514 -2.16 15.88 36.48
N GLU A 515 -1.35 15.06 35.81
CA GLU A 515 -0.48 15.49 34.70
C GLU A 515 -1.22 15.40 33.36
N ASP A 516 -0.78 16.19 32.37
CA ASP A 516 -1.30 16.17 31.01
C ASP A 516 -0.59 15.05 30.22
N TYR A 517 -1.29 13.93 29.97
CA TYR A 517 -0.76 12.77 29.23
C TYR A 517 -1.14 12.80 27.75
N ARG A 518 -2.14 13.60 27.35
CA ARG A 518 -2.59 13.69 25.96
C ARG A 518 -1.48 14.21 25.05
N ASP A 519 -0.90 15.34 25.42
CA ASP A 519 0.13 16.01 24.60
C ASP A 519 1.55 15.42 24.76
N SER A 520 1.74 14.55 25.75
CA SER A 520 3.00 13.85 26.02
C SER A 520 2.88 12.37 25.66
N TYR A 521 2.46 11.53 26.59
CA TYR A 521 2.41 10.07 26.46
C TYR A 521 1.56 9.58 25.27
N TYR A 522 0.32 10.05 25.13
CA TYR A 522 -0.58 9.57 24.07
C TYR A 522 -0.20 10.11 22.70
N LYS A 523 0.23 11.37 22.59
CA LYS A 523 0.74 11.94 21.34
C LYS A 523 1.95 11.18 20.83
N ILE A 524 2.91 10.86 21.70
CA ILE A 524 4.10 10.08 21.33
C ILE A 524 3.71 8.69 20.87
N GLY A 525 2.82 8.00 21.60
CA GLY A 525 2.33 6.69 21.20
C GLY A 525 1.58 6.72 19.86
N ALA A 526 0.74 7.74 19.62
CA ALA A 526 0.07 7.93 18.33
C ALA A 526 1.07 8.16 17.19
N ILE A 527 2.12 8.97 17.42
CA ILE A 527 3.19 9.17 16.43
C ILE A 527 3.89 7.83 16.14
N MET A 528 4.25 7.06 17.17
CA MET A 528 4.89 5.75 17.03
C MET A 528 4.00 4.77 16.26
N VAL A 529 2.70 4.69 16.57
CA VAL A 529 1.77 3.79 15.87
C VAL A 529 1.60 4.21 14.41
N SER A 530 1.46 5.52 14.14
CA SER A 530 1.38 6.03 12.77
C SER A 530 2.64 5.76 11.96
N LEU A 531 3.84 5.92 12.55
CA LEU A 531 5.13 5.79 11.86
C LEU A 531 5.72 4.37 11.86
N TRP A 532 5.40 3.52 12.82
CA TRP A 532 5.95 2.16 12.87
C TRP A 532 4.91 1.09 12.53
N LYS A 533 3.62 1.46 12.44
CA LYS A 533 2.51 0.60 12.07
C LYS A 533 2.52 -0.69 12.92
N GLU A 534 2.57 -1.86 12.30
CA GLU A 534 2.68 -3.16 12.98
C GLU A 534 3.90 -3.26 13.90
N LYS A 535 5.04 -2.66 13.51
CA LYS A 535 6.28 -2.69 14.30
C LYS A 535 6.25 -1.78 15.54
N ALA A 536 5.18 -1.00 15.72
CA ALA A 536 4.95 -0.28 16.97
C ALA A 536 4.59 -1.23 18.13
N PHE A 537 4.06 -2.42 17.83
CA PHE A 537 3.49 -3.32 18.82
C PHE A 537 4.45 -4.46 19.23
N PRO A 538 4.44 -4.87 20.50
CA PRO A 538 3.77 -4.22 21.62
C PRO A 538 4.38 -2.85 21.94
N ILE A 539 3.56 -1.89 22.36
CA ILE A 539 4.01 -0.52 22.65
C ILE A 539 4.99 -0.55 23.83
N ASP A 540 6.24 -0.16 23.56
CA ASP A 540 7.28 -0.08 24.58
C ASP A 540 7.13 1.18 25.44
N LEU A 541 6.54 1.00 26.62
CA LEU A 541 6.32 2.09 27.58
C LEU A 541 7.62 2.71 28.08
N SER A 542 8.69 1.90 28.20
CA SER A 542 10.00 2.39 28.65
C SER A 542 10.62 3.31 27.61
N PHE A 543 10.40 3.02 26.32
CA PHE A 543 10.81 3.89 25.23
C PHE A 543 10.09 5.24 25.29
N ILE A 544 8.76 5.26 25.45
CA ILE A 544 7.99 6.52 25.58
C ILE A 544 8.51 7.35 26.77
N GLN A 545 8.68 6.71 27.93
CA GLN A 545 9.17 7.37 29.14
C GLN A 545 10.57 7.97 28.97
N SER A 546 11.43 7.34 28.17
CA SER A 546 12.79 7.81 27.91
C SER A 546 12.86 9.09 27.05
N ILE A 547 11.82 9.36 26.25
CA ILE A 547 11.80 10.49 25.31
C ILE A 547 10.75 11.55 25.64
N GLN A 548 9.75 11.26 26.45
CA GLN A 548 8.61 12.17 26.71
C GLN A 548 8.98 13.53 27.31
N ALA A 549 10.13 13.65 27.97
CA ALA A 549 10.62 14.92 28.53
C ALA A 549 11.41 15.77 27.53
N LYS A 550 11.68 15.26 26.33
CA LYS A 550 12.42 15.98 25.29
C LYS A 550 11.49 16.93 24.52
N PRO A 551 12.02 17.98 23.87
CA PRO A 551 11.26 18.78 22.92
C PRO A 551 10.68 17.91 21.80
N ILE A 552 9.48 18.23 21.31
CA ILE A 552 8.77 17.45 20.29
C ILE A 552 9.62 17.16 19.05
N LYS A 553 10.41 18.15 18.60
CA LYS A 553 11.37 17.99 17.52
C LYS A 553 12.39 16.87 17.77
N SER A 554 12.99 16.82 18.96
CA SER A 554 13.95 15.77 19.32
C SER A 554 13.27 14.40 19.45
N ILE A 555 11.99 14.37 19.88
CA ILE A 555 11.19 13.15 19.89
C ILE A 555 11.00 12.63 18.46
N ILE A 556 10.57 13.48 17.54
CA ILE A 556 10.36 13.13 16.13
C ILE A 556 11.65 12.61 15.49
N GLU A 557 12.77 13.32 15.68
CA GLU A 557 14.08 12.90 15.20
C GLU A 557 14.48 11.51 15.75
N THR A 558 14.19 11.25 17.03
CA THR A 558 14.47 9.94 17.65
C THR A 558 13.59 8.83 17.06
N ILE A 559 12.31 9.09 16.82
CA ILE A 559 11.37 8.09 16.28
C ILE A 559 11.69 7.77 14.81
N LEU A 560 12.06 8.77 14.01
CA LEU A 560 12.44 8.59 12.60
C LEU A 560 13.79 7.89 12.43
N ALA A 561 14.72 8.08 13.36
CA ALA A 561 16.00 7.38 13.38
C ALA A 561 15.88 5.91 13.82
N ASP A 562 14.74 5.48 14.36
CA ASP A 562 14.52 4.11 14.79
C ASP A 562 14.37 3.15 13.60
N ARG A 563 15.04 1.99 13.68
CA ARG A 563 14.99 0.94 12.66
C ARG A 563 13.57 0.48 12.32
N ARG A 564 12.62 0.59 13.26
CA ARG A 564 11.20 0.24 13.05
C ARG A 564 10.54 1.12 11.99
N TYR A 565 10.97 2.37 11.85
CA TYR A 565 10.51 3.26 10.78
C TYR A 565 11.15 2.88 9.45
N THR A 566 12.49 2.93 9.36
CA THR A 566 13.22 2.73 8.10
C THR A 566 13.01 1.36 7.48
N SER A 567 12.88 0.30 8.29
CA SER A 567 12.66 -1.06 7.80
C SER A 567 11.30 -1.28 7.12
N ARG A 568 10.36 -0.33 7.19
CA ARG A 568 9.11 -0.35 6.41
C ARG A 568 9.35 -0.08 4.93
N PHE A 569 10.44 0.60 4.61
CA PHE A 569 10.83 1.00 3.26
C PHE A 569 11.86 0.04 2.65
N ASN A 570 12.09 -1.11 3.30
CA ASN A 570 12.97 -2.16 2.78
C ASN A 570 12.26 -2.99 1.70
N LEU A 571 12.09 -2.38 0.54
CA LEU A 571 11.50 -3.01 -0.64
C LEU A 571 12.45 -3.99 -1.34
N ILE A 572 13.77 -3.84 -1.12
CA ILE A 572 14.80 -4.68 -1.76
C ILE A 572 14.73 -6.12 -1.25
N TRP A 573 14.48 -6.30 0.05
CA TRP A 573 14.51 -7.61 0.72
C TRP A 573 13.13 -8.05 1.23
N SER A 574 12.05 -7.51 0.67
CA SER A 574 10.69 -7.86 1.08
C SER A 574 10.36 -9.32 0.75
N GLU A 575 10.87 -9.84 -0.36
CA GLU A 575 10.64 -11.20 -0.83
C GLU A 575 11.74 -12.20 -0.38
N ALA A 576 12.80 -11.73 0.28
CA ALA A 576 13.93 -12.58 0.65
C ALA A 576 13.53 -13.72 1.60
N ASP A 577 14.19 -14.87 1.45
CA ASP A 577 13.88 -16.06 2.23
C ASP A 577 14.46 -15.96 3.64
N GLU A 578 13.65 -16.20 4.66
CA GLU A 578 14.13 -16.31 6.05
C GLU A 578 14.98 -17.57 6.23
N VAL A 579 16.01 -17.46 7.07
CA VAL A 579 16.93 -18.56 7.35
C VAL A 579 16.45 -19.33 8.57
N GLU A 580 16.23 -20.63 8.38
CA GLU A 580 15.79 -21.52 9.45
C GLU A 580 16.79 -21.51 10.63
N ASN A 581 16.27 -21.39 11.86
CA ASN A 581 17.06 -21.32 13.10
C ASN A 581 18.01 -20.11 13.22
N ALA A 582 17.87 -19.08 12.37
CA ALA A 582 18.62 -17.84 12.48
C ALA A 582 17.68 -16.61 12.38
N PRO A 583 17.06 -16.19 13.49
CA PRO A 583 16.12 -15.07 13.49
C PRO A 583 16.73 -13.79 12.89
N ASN A 584 15.95 -13.09 12.07
CA ASN A 584 16.34 -11.89 11.31
C ASN A 584 17.37 -12.10 10.18
N TRP A 585 17.88 -13.33 10.00
CA TRP A 585 18.71 -13.63 8.84
C TRP A 585 17.82 -14.00 7.67
N LYS A 586 18.17 -13.44 6.52
CA LYS A 586 17.58 -13.71 5.24
C LYS A 586 18.65 -14.21 4.28
N SER A 587 18.21 -14.82 3.20
CA SER A 587 19.08 -15.29 2.13
C SER A 587 18.48 -14.99 0.78
N GLU A 588 19.35 -14.62 -0.14
CA GLU A 588 19.03 -14.46 -1.54
C GLU A 588 19.98 -15.30 -2.40
N SER A 589 19.45 -15.89 -3.47
CA SER A 589 20.21 -16.87 -4.26
C SER A 589 21.43 -16.27 -4.97
N TRP A 590 21.36 -14.98 -5.28
CA TRP A 590 22.40 -14.19 -5.93
C TRP A 590 23.25 -13.42 -4.92
N PHE A 591 22.64 -12.86 -3.87
CA PHE A 591 23.33 -12.00 -2.91
C PHE A 591 24.04 -12.80 -1.80
N GLY A 592 23.44 -13.91 -1.35
CA GLY A 592 23.93 -14.71 -0.23
C GLY A 592 23.15 -14.43 1.06
N TYR A 593 23.77 -14.70 2.22
CA TYR A 593 23.14 -14.54 3.53
C TYR A 593 23.39 -13.15 4.13
N PHE A 594 22.36 -12.55 4.70
CA PHE A 594 22.42 -11.23 5.30
C PHE A 594 21.37 -11.03 6.40
N MET A 595 21.56 -10.01 7.23
CA MET A 595 20.61 -9.59 8.27
C MET A 595 20.21 -8.14 8.03
N ASP A 596 18.93 -7.89 7.81
CA ASP A 596 18.36 -6.58 7.46
C ASP A 596 17.58 -5.93 8.62
N SER A 597 17.70 -6.47 9.83
CA SER A 597 16.98 -5.97 11.02
C SER A 597 17.33 -4.54 11.42
N HIS A 598 18.40 -3.97 10.86
CA HIS A 598 18.89 -2.60 11.10
C HIS A 598 18.85 -1.75 9.83
N PHE A 599 18.03 -2.12 8.85
CA PHE A 599 17.87 -1.40 7.59
C PHE A 599 17.74 0.12 7.83
N PRO A 600 18.47 0.99 7.10
CA PRO A 600 19.19 0.74 5.85
C PRO A 600 20.57 0.09 6.00
N TRP A 601 21.05 -0.13 7.22
CA TRP A 601 22.25 -0.94 7.46
C TRP A 601 21.90 -2.43 7.41
N VAL A 602 22.58 -3.13 6.52
CA VAL A 602 22.44 -4.59 6.35
C VAL A 602 23.77 -5.23 6.71
N PHE A 603 23.75 -6.27 7.53
CA PHE A 603 24.95 -7.05 7.80
C PHE A 603 25.00 -8.22 6.82
N HIS A 604 25.94 -8.18 5.87
CA HIS A 604 26.12 -9.23 4.86
C HIS A 604 27.29 -10.14 5.24
N GLU A 605 27.11 -11.46 5.12
CA GLU A 605 28.07 -12.52 5.50
C GLU A 605 29.51 -12.20 5.09
N ASN A 606 29.71 -11.78 3.84
CA ASN A 606 31.04 -11.59 3.25
C ASN A 606 31.51 -10.12 3.24
N LEU A 607 30.57 -9.17 3.26
CA LEU A 607 30.86 -7.74 3.11
C LEU A 607 30.86 -7.00 4.45
N GLY A 608 30.36 -7.62 5.53
CA GLY A 608 30.15 -6.96 6.81
C GLY A 608 28.96 -6.00 6.74
N TRP A 609 29.03 -4.91 7.51
CA TRP A 609 28.01 -3.86 7.46
C TRP A 609 28.08 -3.10 6.12
N ILE A 610 26.94 -3.08 5.44
CA ILE A 610 26.74 -2.29 4.24
C ILE A 610 25.55 -1.34 4.43
N TYR A 611 25.64 -0.16 3.85
CA TYR A 611 24.57 0.83 3.89
C TYR A 611 23.88 0.90 2.53
N ILE A 612 22.58 0.62 2.51
CA ILE A 612 21.79 0.54 1.28
C ILE A 612 21.32 1.93 0.85
N ALA A 613 21.53 2.26 -0.43
CA ALA A 613 21.07 3.49 -1.08
C ALA A 613 20.26 3.17 -2.33
N GLY A 614 19.13 2.51 -2.13
CA GLY A 614 18.19 2.15 -3.19
C GLY A 614 16.96 1.45 -2.62
N VAL A 615 16.03 1.17 -3.52
CA VAL A 615 14.73 0.53 -3.21
C VAL A 615 14.37 -0.58 -4.19
N SER A 616 15.07 -0.69 -5.33
CA SER A 616 14.78 -1.75 -6.30
C SER A 616 15.46 -3.06 -5.90
N PRO A 617 14.74 -4.19 -5.81
CA PRO A 617 15.34 -5.50 -5.55
C PRO A 617 16.28 -5.95 -6.67
N SER A 618 16.08 -5.43 -7.89
CA SER A 618 16.85 -5.82 -9.07
C SER A 618 18.23 -5.17 -9.16
N GLN A 619 18.41 -3.96 -8.64
CA GLN A 619 19.68 -3.21 -8.68
C GLN A 619 19.67 -2.02 -7.73
N PHE A 620 20.79 -1.79 -7.04
CA PHE A 620 20.91 -0.69 -6.07
C PHE A 620 22.37 -0.32 -5.81
N TRP A 621 22.57 0.89 -5.29
CA TRP A 621 23.83 1.32 -4.70
C TRP A 621 23.90 0.87 -3.24
N PHE A 622 25.10 0.49 -2.80
CA PHE A 622 25.40 0.34 -1.39
C PHE A 622 26.82 0.79 -1.07
N TYR A 623 27.02 1.25 0.16
CA TYR A 623 28.33 1.55 0.69
C TYR A 623 28.82 0.35 1.50
N SER A 624 30.08 -0.04 1.30
CA SER A 624 30.80 -0.98 2.16
C SER A 624 32.09 -0.31 2.63
N GLU A 625 32.46 -0.50 3.89
CA GLU A 625 33.76 -0.01 4.39
C GLU A 625 34.94 -0.59 3.59
N LYS A 626 34.78 -1.81 3.06
CA LYS A 626 35.82 -2.52 2.29
C LYS A 626 35.95 -2.01 0.85
N LEU A 627 34.84 -1.60 0.23
CA LEU A 627 34.77 -1.33 -1.22
C LEU A 627 34.41 0.12 -1.56
N GLY A 628 33.99 0.92 -0.58
CA GLY A 628 33.37 2.23 -0.80
C GLY A 628 31.96 2.10 -1.39
N TRP A 629 31.56 3.11 -2.17
CA TRP A 629 30.28 3.10 -2.90
C TRP A 629 30.37 2.23 -4.14
N VAL A 630 29.53 1.21 -4.19
CA VAL A 630 29.44 0.26 -5.29
C VAL A 630 27.98 0.07 -5.71
N TRP A 631 27.79 -0.17 -6.99
CA TRP A 631 26.49 -0.51 -7.57
C TRP A 631 26.49 -1.95 -8.06
N SER A 632 25.41 -2.65 -7.81
CA SER A 632 25.21 -4.02 -8.28
C SER A 632 23.73 -4.31 -8.41
N GLY A 633 23.42 -5.45 -9.00
CA GLY A 633 22.07 -5.96 -9.04
C GLY A 633 22.05 -7.46 -9.23
N LEU A 634 20.82 -7.96 -9.26
CA LEU A 634 20.43 -9.34 -9.45
C LEU A 634 21.19 -10.05 -10.58
N THR A 635 21.30 -9.37 -11.73
CA THR A 635 21.95 -9.89 -12.95
C THR A 635 23.43 -9.54 -13.07
N HIS A 636 23.96 -8.73 -12.14
CA HIS A 636 25.33 -8.20 -12.21
C HIS A 636 26.25 -8.80 -11.14
N TYR A 637 25.74 -9.08 -9.94
CA TYR A 637 26.55 -9.60 -8.83
C TYR A 637 27.18 -10.96 -9.21
N PRO A 638 28.48 -11.20 -8.91
CA PRO A 638 29.39 -10.44 -8.05
C PRO A 638 30.21 -9.35 -8.76
N PHE A 639 29.85 -8.96 -9.98
CA PHE A 639 30.43 -7.76 -10.61
C PHE A 639 29.76 -6.52 -10.04
N LEU A 640 30.59 -5.56 -9.61
CA LEU A 640 30.14 -4.33 -8.99
C LEU A 640 30.71 -3.15 -9.77
N TYR A 641 29.93 -2.11 -10.01
CA TYR A 641 30.49 -0.85 -10.52
C TYR A 641 30.98 -0.02 -9.33
N SER A 642 32.27 0.28 -9.27
CA SER A 642 32.88 1.03 -8.16
C SER A 642 32.96 2.52 -8.48
N ASN A 643 32.38 3.34 -7.60
CA ASN A 643 32.49 4.79 -7.70
C ASN A 643 33.93 5.29 -7.42
N ASN A 644 34.71 4.55 -6.63
CA ASN A 644 36.10 4.90 -6.32
C ASN A 644 37.04 4.60 -7.50
N GLU A 645 36.89 3.45 -8.14
CA GLU A 645 37.69 3.06 -9.32
C GLU A 645 37.17 3.68 -10.62
N LYS A 646 35.95 4.25 -10.60
CA LYS A 646 35.22 4.73 -11.79
C LYS A 646 35.10 3.66 -12.87
N GLY A 647 34.88 2.41 -12.45
CA GLY A 647 34.85 1.26 -13.35
C GLY A 647 34.34 -0.01 -12.66
N TRP A 648 34.18 -1.05 -13.46
CA TRP A 648 33.74 -2.36 -12.99
C TRP A 648 34.82 -3.05 -12.17
N ILE A 649 34.40 -3.74 -11.12
CA ILE A 649 35.21 -4.62 -10.29
C ILE A 649 34.52 -5.98 -10.16
N TYR A 650 35.29 -7.05 -9.98
CA TYR A 650 34.77 -8.37 -9.64
C TYR A 650 35.08 -8.68 -8.18
N PHE A 651 34.04 -8.88 -7.36
CA PHE A 651 34.18 -9.22 -5.94
C PHE A 651 34.45 -10.70 -5.75
N ASP A 652 35.59 -11.04 -5.12
CA ASP A 652 35.94 -12.41 -4.78
C ASP A 652 35.99 -12.60 -3.26
N LYS A 653 34.92 -13.21 -2.73
CA LYS A 653 34.80 -13.53 -1.31
C LYS A 653 35.87 -14.49 -0.79
N THR A 654 36.38 -15.39 -1.64
CA THR A 654 37.37 -16.40 -1.23
C THR A 654 38.75 -15.77 -1.05
N ARG A 655 39.10 -14.82 -1.92
CA ARG A 655 40.37 -14.11 -1.86
C ARG A 655 40.39 -12.94 -0.89
N SER A 656 39.22 -12.51 -0.38
CA SER A 656 39.07 -11.22 0.31
C SER A 656 39.69 -10.08 -0.51
N ALA A 657 39.38 -10.08 -1.81
CA ALA A 657 39.93 -9.16 -2.78
C ALA A 657 38.92 -8.87 -3.89
N TYR A 658 39.14 -7.78 -4.62
CA TYR A 658 38.42 -7.51 -5.87
C TYR A 658 39.39 -7.35 -7.03
N TYR A 659 38.98 -7.77 -8.22
CA TYR A 659 39.71 -7.48 -9.45
C TYR A 659 39.19 -6.18 -10.06
N SER A 660 40.05 -5.18 -10.23
CA SER A 660 39.69 -3.92 -10.88
C SER A 660 39.91 -4.03 -12.39
N TYR A 661 38.85 -3.90 -13.19
CA TYR A 661 38.96 -3.88 -14.66
C TYR A 661 39.51 -2.54 -15.19
N ALA A 662 39.42 -1.47 -14.40
CA ALA A 662 39.98 -0.17 -14.78
C ALA A 662 41.52 -0.21 -14.89
N ILE A 663 42.17 -1.00 -14.02
CA ILE A 663 43.64 -1.11 -13.97
C ILE A 663 44.15 -2.54 -14.21
N ASN A 664 43.25 -3.49 -14.47
CA ASN A 664 43.56 -4.91 -14.72
C ASN A 664 44.40 -5.58 -13.61
N SER A 665 44.02 -5.40 -12.35
CA SER A 665 44.77 -5.98 -11.21
C SER A 665 43.88 -6.32 -10.01
N TRP A 666 44.31 -7.28 -9.20
CA TRP A 666 43.70 -7.62 -7.91
C TRP A 666 44.09 -6.63 -6.81
N LYS A 667 43.12 -6.25 -5.97
CA LYS A 667 43.29 -5.47 -4.74
C LYS A 667 42.64 -6.19 -3.57
N SER A 668 43.40 -6.44 -2.51
CA SER A 668 42.90 -7.01 -1.24
C SER A 668 42.20 -5.94 -0.40
N PHE A 669 41.27 -6.37 0.46
CA PHE A 669 40.61 -5.51 1.45
C PHE A 669 40.50 -6.20 2.81
#